data_AF-V9Z9Q3-F1
#
_entry.id   AF-V9Z9Q3-F1
#
_cell.length_a   1.000
_cell.length_b   1.000
_cell.length_c   1.000
_cell.angle_alpha   90.00
_cell.angle_beta   90.00
_cell.angle_gamma   90.00
#
_symmetry.space_group_name_H-M   'P 1'
#
loop_
_entity.id
_entity.type
_entity.pdbx_description
1 polymer ?
#
loop_
_entity_poly.entity_id
_entity_poly.type
_entity_poly.pdbx_seq_one_letter_code
_entity_poly.pdbx_strand_id
1 'polypeptide(L)'
;MMRTRLSAAVRALISDPRLANCTHTQLLAAVVLMGKTHHGSGRVQTTARELGRWLGVAASSVDHDVLPALVAAKAVTTEVVTATSGRVEGVSCRVEPVWEVRGDYGAPLALTKAEFAVLLGLLEALFAPGWAGVETPAGLLAARDGKGAATDRLALLLLVLHAREDGTVPLVGGTVKEGRGRCAATLAKLLGCSVSGASKVLTRLRRWRVVETPSRRTGSGMRGKQLLLVPAVAAASKGGPVGAGPRAGLPAAQDGPVSAVAAASPGCTACAAAAESAAEDDEASPLAGEGWSQQSFEDLLGERPDAASGDLEAVEAGPDAKAAGQHAVSETVEGLRGEVSERPDAASLHAVHAGVADVEEEGAGDRCFSGSAVGDGGSRRERVRVREDAAGASSPAQDGAAGGPLRGEKPVQIGSSRGEFGKARRVFGPAASVPVELDEALAPVAWLWSQLGRSSTRRWLAGLVRAEVGRLRGLVGPELAQGVLADRLERRLDAQGTRPVGDLVGWLVKRGLPQRPGCWSAVCDEGLRMDTRGACESCQVLVGDRRALRQRVADQVLDERLSGRLVLAEREVGREVERRLQEAVRQELVRKAAARKRASAEQVVRKASYELKRQALAEAEQARAAAPCADCGLPDAAGLCLRCTEQRGVEMALRDAVRYALVLRFDPGDVTGTRALWQDCEQATRAVLAERLDQLREQGHDEAAVAFTGRRLIEDLRDRRRRAALVRLGQHEEAEHAARMAAAAARRKQRQPHTVEARDAVRAAGEAARGRVAERWLGELLAQLRVTYSLGKAAPVVRTGSHQVLPASAVPPLPQDADGAVRELVNT
;
A
#
# COMPACT_ATOMS: atom_id res chain seq x y z
N MET A 1 11.42 -23.38 -3.83
CA MET A 1 10.03 -23.73 -4.21
C MET A 1 9.02 -22.62 -3.89
N MET A 2 8.95 -22.11 -2.65
CA MET A 2 7.94 -21.11 -2.22
C MET A 2 7.76 -19.90 -3.16
N ARG A 3 8.84 -19.21 -3.57
CA ARG A 3 8.77 -18.07 -4.51
C ARG A 3 8.08 -18.44 -5.83
N THR A 4 8.40 -19.59 -6.42
CA THR A 4 7.81 -20.06 -7.68
C THR A 4 6.31 -20.31 -7.53
N ARG A 5 5.89 -20.88 -6.39
CA ARG A 5 4.47 -21.11 -6.05
C ARG A 5 3.70 -19.79 -5.91
N LEU A 6 4.24 -18.82 -5.17
CA LEU A 6 3.64 -17.50 -5.04
C LEU A 6 3.61 -16.72 -6.36
N SER A 7 4.66 -16.84 -7.19
CA SER A 7 4.72 -16.27 -8.53
C SER A 7 3.63 -16.85 -9.45
N ALA A 8 3.38 -18.17 -9.38
CA ALA A 8 2.30 -18.82 -10.10
C ALA A 8 0.92 -18.35 -9.61
N ALA A 9 0.71 -18.24 -8.30
CA ALA A 9 -0.56 -17.77 -7.72
C ALA A 9 -0.87 -16.30 -8.09
N VAL A 10 0.09 -15.39 -7.90
CA VAL A 10 -0.09 -13.97 -8.23
C VAL A 10 -0.32 -13.77 -9.72
N ARG A 11 0.39 -14.51 -10.59
CA ARG A 11 0.13 -14.48 -12.04
C ARG A 11 -1.24 -15.06 -12.40
N ALA A 12 -1.65 -16.16 -11.79
CA ALA A 12 -2.98 -16.74 -12.03
C ALA A 12 -4.11 -15.79 -11.65
N LEU A 13 -3.96 -15.02 -10.56
CA LEU A 13 -4.94 -14.01 -10.18
C LEU A 13 -4.96 -12.82 -11.15
N ILE A 14 -3.80 -12.27 -11.53
CA ILE A 14 -3.71 -11.11 -12.44
C ILE A 14 -4.14 -11.44 -13.89
N SER A 15 -4.05 -12.72 -14.26
CA SER A 15 -4.54 -13.27 -15.52
C SER A 15 -5.95 -13.86 -15.44
N ASP A 16 -6.67 -13.73 -14.32
CA ASP A 16 -8.05 -14.20 -14.21
C ASP A 16 -8.94 -13.42 -15.20
N PRO A 17 -9.83 -14.08 -15.97
CA PRO A 17 -10.70 -13.42 -16.95
C PRO A 17 -11.57 -12.30 -16.36
N ARG A 18 -11.97 -12.39 -15.08
CA ARG A 18 -12.75 -11.35 -14.38
C ARG A 18 -11.94 -10.07 -14.20
N LEU A 19 -10.62 -10.19 -14.07
CA LEU A 19 -9.69 -9.10 -13.85
C LEU A 19 -9.01 -8.62 -15.15
N ALA A 20 -9.41 -9.14 -16.32
CA ALA A 20 -8.78 -8.81 -17.61
C ALA A 20 -8.85 -7.31 -17.97
N ASN A 21 -9.95 -6.65 -17.63
CA ASN A 21 -10.20 -5.23 -17.88
C ASN A 21 -9.95 -4.34 -16.65
N CYS A 22 -9.37 -4.89 -15.58
CA CYS A 22 -9.11 -4.15 -14.34
C CYS A 22 -7.81 -3.34 -14.41
N THR A 23 -7.82 -2.20 -13.74
CA THR A 23 -6.67 -1.31 -13.61
C THR A 23 -5.58 -1.92 -12.71
N HIS A 24 -4.33 -1.48 -12.81
CA HIS A 24 -3.25 -1.95 -11.90
C HIS A 24 -3.58 -1.72 -10.42
N THR A 25 -4.36 -0.69 -10.09
CA THR A 25 -4.84 -0.43 -8.72
C THR A 25 -5.82 -1.51 -8.25
N GLN A 26 -6.77 -1.92 -9.10
CA GLN A 26 -7.72 -2.99 -8.82
C GLN A 26 -7.03 -4.35 -8.76
N LEU A 27 -6.08 -4.61 -9.66
CA LEU A 27 -5.25 -5.82 -9.66
C LEU A 27 -4.41 -5.95 -8.38
N LEU A 28 -3.74 -4.87 -7.95
CA LEU A 28 -3.02 -4.87 -6.68
C LEU A 28 -3.97 -5.07 -5.49
N ALA A 29 -5.17 -4.47 -5.51
CA ALA A 29 -6.16 -4.66 -4.46
C ALA A 29 -6.61 -6.12 -4.34
N ALA A 30 -6.90 -6.80 -5.46
CA ALA A 30 -7.20 -8.23 -5.47
C ALA A 30 -6.05 -9.06 -4.87
N VAL A 31 -4.79 -8.74 -5.21
CA VAL A 31 -3.60 -9.41 -4.66
C VAL A 31 -3.41 -9.15 -3.15
N VAL A 32 -3.66 -7.92 -2.68
CA VAL A 32 -3.61 -7.58 -1.24
C VAL A 32 -4.71 -8.29 -0.46
N LEU A 33 -5.93 -8.35 -1.01
CA LEU A 33 -7.05 -9.08 -0.40
C LEU A 33 -6.77 -10.59 -0.37
N MET A 34 -6.15 -11.16 -1.42
CA MET A 34 -5.66 -12.54 -1.42
C MET A 34 -4.62 -12.77 -0.32
N GLY A 35 -3.59 -11.93 -0.22
CA GLY A 35 -2.56 -12.07 0.81
C GLY A 35 -3.09 -11.97 2.24
N LYS A 36 -4.05 -11.07 2.48
CA LYS A 36 -4.72 -10.90 3.78
C LYS A 36 -5.86 -11.91 4.04
N THR A 37 -6.13 -12.84 3.12
CA THR A 37 -7.21 -13.83 3.27
C THR A 37 -6.89 -14.81 4.41
N HIS A 38 -7.79 -14.90 5.39
CA HIS A 38 -7.62 -15.85 6.48
C HIS A 38 -7.90 -17.29 6.00
N HIS A 39 -6.87 -18.14 5.99
CA HIS A 39 -6.93 -19.52 5.46
C HIS A 39 -8.10 -20.36 6.00
N GLY A 40 -8.56 -20.14 7.24
CA GLY A 40 -9.67 -20.89 7.84
C GLY A 40 -11.06 -20.49 7.33
N SER A 41 -11.28 -19.21 7.07
CA SER A 41 -12.59 -18.67 6.64
C SER A 41 -12.65 -18.31 5.16
N GLY A 42 -11.51 -18.19 4.47
CA GLY A 42 -11.41 -17.74 3.08
C GLY A 42 -11.87 -16.29 2.87
N ARG A 43 -11.94 -15.49 3.93
CA ARG A 43 -12.33 -14.07 3.89
C ARG A 43 -11.28 -13.19 4.55
N VAL A 44 -11.31 -11.91 4.22
CA VAL A 44 -10.51 -10.85 4.85
C VAL A 44 -11.46 -9.75 5.33
N GLN A 45 -11.31 -9.31 6.57
CA GLN A 45 -11.93 -8.08 7.05
C GLN A 45 -10.96 -6.92 6.82
N THR A 46 -11.44 -5.83 6.24
CA THR A 46 -10.64 -4.61 6.04
C THR A 46 -11.51 -3.36 6.01
N THR A 47 -10.88 -2.19 5.91
CA THR A 47 -11.56 -0.90 5.70
C THR A 47 -10.97 -0.22 4.48
N ALA A 48 -11.74 0.65 3.80
CA ALA A 48 -11.22 1.41 2.66
C ALA A 48 -9.99 2.26 3.00
N ARG A 49 -9.90 2.76 4.24
CA ARG A 49 -8.70 3.46 4.76
C ARG A 49 -7.49 2.53 4.92
N GLU A 50 -7.70 1.30 5.39
CA GLU A 50 -6.62 0.31 5.46
C GLU A 50 -6.16 -0.06 4.05
N LEU A 51 -7.06 -0.52 3.19
CA LEU A 51 -6.75 -0.95 1.83
C LEU A 51 -6.12 0.20 1.02
N GLY A 52 -6.57 1.45 1.20
CA GLY A 52 -5.93 2.63 0.61
C GLY A 52 -4.46 2.78 0.97
N ARG A 53 -4.08 2.53 2.24
CA ARG A 53 -2.67 2.54 2.69
C ARG A 53 -1.85 1.41 2.07
N TRP A 54 -2.43 0.23 1.85
CA TRP A 54 -1.78 -0.87 1.13
C TRP A 54 -1.55 -0.60 -0.36
N LEU A 55 -2.39 0.25 -0.97
CA LEU A 55 -2.31 0.63 -2.39
C LEU A 55 -1.53 1.93 -2.64
N GLY A 56 -1.38 2.78 -1.63
CA GLY A 56 -0.84 4.13 -1.78
C GLY A 56 -1.85 5.13 -2.35
N VAL A 57 -3.15 4.91 -2.14
CA VAL A 57 -4.26 5.75 -2.66
C VAL A 57 -5.20 6.20 -1.54
N ALA A 58 -6.03 7.21 -1.81
CA ALA A 58 -7.02 7.71 -0.86
C ALA A 58 -8.12 6.68 -0.57
N ALA A 59 -8.69 6.73 0.64
CA ALA A 59 -9.80 5.85 1.02
C ALA A 59 -11.03 6.01 0.09
N SER A 60 -11.32 7.23 -0.34
CA SER A 60 -12.40 7.52 -1.29
C SER A 60 -12.23 6.81 -2.63
N SER A 61 -11.00 6.73 -3.17
CA SER A 61 -10.73 5.95 -4.38
C SER A 61 -10.96 4.45 -4.17
N VAL A 62 -10.76 3.95 -2.95
CA VAL A 62 -11.08 2.56 -2.63
C VAL A 62 -12.59 2.34 -2.58
N ASP A 63 -13.33 3.25 -1.93
CA ASP A 63 -14.79 3.20 -1.79
C ASP A 63 -15.54 3.41 -3.12
N HIS A 64 -14.97 4.14 -4.08
CA HIS A 64 -15.65 4.49 -5.35
C HIS A 64 -15.10 3.75 -6.57
N ASP A 65 -13.78 3.58 -6.69
CA ASP A 65 -13.13 3.11 -7.93
C ASP A 65 -12.58 1.67 -7.84
N VAL A 66 -12.20 1.22 -6.65
CA VAL A 66 -11.51 -0.08 -6.46
C VAL A 66 -12.49 -1.18 -6.07
N LEU A 67 -13.14 -1.07 -4.90
CA LEU A 67 -14.05 -2.12 -4.43
C LEU A 67 -15.29 -2.28 -5.32
N PRO A 68 -16.00 -1.20 -5.74
CA PRO A 68 -17.15 -1.35 -6.62
C PRO A 68 -16.81 -2.00 -7.96
N ALA A 69 -15.64 -1.68 -8.55
CA ALA A 69 -15.20 -2.28 -9.80
C ALA A 69 -14.86 -3.78 -9.64
N LEU A 70 -14.19 -4.17 -8.54
CA LEU A 70 -13.89 -5.58 -8.26
C LEU A 70 -15.15 -6.42 -7.97
N VAL A 71 -16.19 -5.79 -7.39
CA VAL A 71 -17.51 -6.40 -7.20
C VAL A 71 -18.27 -6.52 -8.53
N ALA A 72 -18.29 -5.46 -9.35
CA ALA A 72 -18.90 -5.49 -10.68
C ALA A 72 -18.24 -6.53 -11.60
N ALA A 73 -16.91 -6.68 -11.52
CA ALA A 73 -16.14 -7.72 -12.19
C ALA A 73 -16.41 -9.15 -11.67
N LYS A 74 -17.12 -9.31 -10.54
CA LYS A 74 -17.33 -10.59 -9.82
C LYS A 74 -16.02 -11.25 -9.35
N ALA A 75 -14.95 -10.47 -9.22
CA ALA A 75 -13.65 -10.93 -8.72
C ALA A 75 -13.61 -10.94 -7.18
N VAL A 76 -14.38 -10.06 -6.54
CA VAL A 76 -14.51 -9.98 -5.08
C VAL A 76 -15.98 -9.88 -4.69
N THR A 77 -16.42 -10.61 -3.67
CA THR A 77 -17.68 -10.32 -2.97
C THR A 77 -17.43 -9.62 -1.65
N THR A 78 -18.34 -8.73 -1.26
CA THR A 78 -18.21 -7.85 -0.09
C THR A 78 -19.45 -7.92 0.79
N GLU A 79 -19.25 -8.21 2.07
CA GLU A 79 -20.29 -8.12 3.10
C GLU A 79 -19.95 -7.00 4.07
N VAL A 80 -20.91 -6.13 4.39
CA VAL A 80 -20.72 -5.05 5.36
C VAL A 80 -20.66 -5.64 6.76
N VAL A 81 -19.57 -5.37 7.50
CA VAL A 81 -19.43 -5.80 8.89
C VAL A 81 -19.94 -4.68 9.79
N THR A 82 -21.06 -4.91 10.46
CA THR A 82 -21.64 -4.03 11.47
C THR A 82 -21.33 -4.53 12.88
N ALA A 83 -20.94 -3.61 13.76
CA ALA A 83 -20.89 -3.84 15.20
C ALA A 83 -22.30 -4.17 15.74
N THR A 84 -22.36 -4.75 16.94
CA THR A 84 -23.59 -4.94 17.72
C THR A 84 -24.36 -3.63 17.97
N SER A 85 -23.70 -2.48 17.83
CA SER A 85 -24.29 -1.13 17.90
C SER A 85 -24.87 -0.61 16.57
N GLY A 86 -24.90 -1.44 15.52
CA GLY A 86 -25.37 -1.08 14.17
C GLY A 86 -24.39 -0.26 13.34
N ARG A 87 -23.23 0.11 13.89
CA ARG A 87 -22.19 0.90 13.19
C ARG A 87 -21.35 0.02 12.27
N VAL A 88 -21.14 0.46 11.04
CA VAL A 88 -20.20 -0.21 10.10
C VAL A 88 -18.76 -0.11 10.64
N GLU A 89 -18.14 -1.26 10.87
CA GLU A 89 -16.74 -1.37 11.30
C GLU A 89 -15.79 -1.60 10.12
N GLY A 90 -16.28 -2.22 9.05
CA GLY A 90 -15.50 -2.51 7.84
C GLY A 90 -16.26 -3.38 6.84
N VAL A 91 -15.51 -4.01 5.94
CA VAL A 91 -16.03 -4.87 4.88
C VAL A 91 -15.31 -6.23 4.92
N SER A 92 -16.10 -7.30 4.96
CA SER A 92 -15.68 -8.69 4.84
C SER A 92 -15.63 -9.08 3.36
N CYS A 93 -14.43 -9.02 2.79
CA CYS A 93 -14.18 -9.33 1.39
C CYS A 93 -13.84 -10.81 1.21
N ARG A 94 -14.26 -11.41 0.09
CA ARG A 94 -13.87 -12.75 -0.36
C ARG A 94 -13.41 -12.66 -1.81
N VAL A 95 -12.20 -13.13 -2.11
CA VAL A 95 -11.65 -13.15 -3.48
C VAL A 95 -12.14 -14.41 -4.16
N GLU A 96 -13.09 -14.29 -5.10
CA GLU A 96 -13.80 -15.45 -5.66
C GLU A 96 -12.87 -16.45 -6.39
N PRO A 97 -11.91 -16.02 -7.25
CA PRO A 97 -10.95 -16.96 -7.87
C PRO A 97 -10.12 -17.79 -6.88
N VAL A 98 -9.88 -17.27 -5.67
CA VAL A 98 -9.15 -17.96 -4.59
C VAL A 98 -10.07 -18.88 -3.80
N TRP A 99 -11.34 -18.46 -3.62
CA TRP A 99 -12.37 -19.25 -2.93
C TRP A 99 -12.80 -20.47 -3.76
N GLU A 100 -12.99 -20.32 -5.06
CA GLU A 100 -13.53 -21.36 -5.96
C GLU A 100 -12.61 -22.59 -6.07
N VAL A 101 -11.29 -22.41 -5.99
CA VAL A 101 -10.32 -23.52 -6.03
C VAL A 101 -9.86 -23.97 -4.64
N ARG A 102 -10.50 -23.49 -3.56
CA ARG A 102 -10.05 -23.75 -2.18
C ARG A 102 -10.25 -25.23 -1.83
N GLY A 103 -9.13 -25.96 -1.73
CA GLY A 103 -9.11 -27.40 -1.50
C GLY A 103 -8.78 -28.24 -2.75
N ASP A 104 -8.66 -27.61 -3.93
CA ASP A 104 -8.17 -28.28 -5.14
C ASP A 104 -6.64 -28.36 -5.14
N TYR A 105 -6.11 -29.54 -4.84
CA TYR A 105 -4.68 -29.79 -4.70
C TYR A 105 -3.96 -29.67 -6.05
N GLY A 106 -3.28 -28.53 -6.25
CA GLY A 106 -2.45 -28.24 -7.42
C GLY A 106 -2.85 -26.98 -8.18
N ALA A 107 -4.08 -26.49 -7.99
CA ALA A 107 -4.51 -25.23 -8.60
C ALA A 107 -3.61 -24.06 -8.15
N PRO A 108 -3.23 -23.11 -9.03
CA PRO A 108 -2.34 -22.01 -8.69
C PRO A 108 -2.79 -21.15 -7.49
N LEU A 109 -4.11 -20.92 -7.35
CA LEU A 109 -4.70 -20.08 -6.30
C LEU A 109 -5.08 -20.86 -5.03
N ALA A 110 -4.96 -22.19 -5.02
CA ALA A 110 -5.20 -23.03 -3.84
C ALA A 110 -4.02 -22.94 -2.86
N LEU A 111 -3.84 -21.78 -2.24
CA LEU A 111 -2.72 -21.51 -1.33
C LEU A 111 -2.90 -22.20 0.02
N THR A 112 -1.84 -22.82 0.52
CA THR A 112 -1.81 -23.39 1.89
C THR A 112 -1.73 -22.28 2.96
N LYS A 113 -2.01 -22.60 4.23
CA LYS A 113 -1.85 -21.66 5.36
C LYS A 113 -0.45 -21.02 5.40
N ALA A 114 0.59 -21.81 5.12
CA ALA A 114 1.97 -21.32 5.08
C ALA A 114 2.21 -20.40 3.87
N GLU A 115 1.65 -20.73 2.70
CA GLU A 115 1.77 -19.90 1.49
C GLU A 115 1.05 -18.55 1.65
N PHE A 116 -0.15 -18.51 2.24
CA PHE A 116 -0.82 -17.25 2.60
C PHE A 116 0.02 -16.41 3.56
N ALA A 117 0.60 -17.02 4.60
CA ALA A 117 1.44 -16.29 5.56
C ALA A 117 2.71 -15.71 4.91
N VAL A 118 3.39 -16.46 4.03
CA VAL A 118 4.56 -15.96 3.30
C VAL A 118 4.17 -14.90 2.26
N LEU A 119 3.02 -15.03 1.60
CA LEU A 119 2.51 -14.00 0.70
C LEU A 119 2.22 -12.70 1.48
N LEU A 120 1.56 -12.79 2.64
CA LEU A 120 1.29 -11.64 3.48
C LEU A 120 2.59 -10.96 3.94
N GLY A 121 3.53 -11.72 4.52
CA GLY A 121 4.83 -11.18 4.96
C GLY A 121 5.65 -10.57 3.82
N LEU A 122 5.55 -11.12 2.60
CA LEU A 122 6.14 -10.52 1.40
C LEU A 122 5.47 -9.18 1.05
N LEU A 123 4.13 -9.12 1.04
CA LEU A 123 3.41 -7.86 0.80
C LEU A 123 3.70 -6.82 1.91
N GLU A 124 3.91 -7.27 3.15
CA GLU A 124 4.29 -6.40 4.27
C GLU A 124 5.65 -5.78 4.07
N ALA A 125 6.68 -6.60 3.82
CA ALA A 125 8.04 -6.16 3.55
C ALA A 125 8.15 -5.21 2.34
N LEU A 126 7.24 -5.33 1.35
CA LEU A 126 7.24 -4.47 0.17
C LEU A 126 6.38 -3.21 0.32
N PHE A 127 5.17 -3.28 0.91
CA PHE A 127 4.16 -2.21 0.80
C PHE A 127 3.41 -1.84 2.09
N ALA A 128 3.50 -2.61 3.18
CA ALA A 128 2.70 -2.30 4.37
C ALA A 128 3.09 -0.94 4.97
N PRO A 129 2.13 -0.14 5.45
CA PRO A 129 2.38 1.19 6.01
C PRO A 129 3.22 1.19 7.31
N GLY A 130 3.60 0.01 7.82
CA GLY A 130 4.11 -0.18 9.18
C GLY A 130 2.97 -0.23 10.20
N TRP A 131 3.07 -1.12 11.18
CA TRP A 131 2.04 -1.32 12.21
C TRP A 131 2.61 -1.02 13.59
N ALA A 132 2.31 0.18 14.08
CA ALA A 132 2.71 0.60 15.42
C ALA A 132 2.12 -0.34 16.47
N GLY A 133 2.98 -1.12 17.12
CA GLY A 133 2.60 -2.05 18.19
C GLY A 133 2.63 -3.55 17.84
N VAL A 134 3.08 -3.94 16.65
CA VAL A 134 3.33 -5.35 16.27
C VAL A 134 4.72 -5.54 15.65
N GLU A 135 5.63 -4.61 15.96
CA GLU A 135 7.01 -4.48 15.44
C GLU A 135 7.22 -4.59 13.92
N THR A 136 6.14 -4.61 13.12
CA THR A 136 6.22 -4.71 11.65
C THR A 136 6.72 -3.39 11.07
N PRO A 137 7.94 -3.33 10.49
CA PRO A 137 8.46 -2.11 9.90
C PRO A 137 7.65 -1.71 8.67
N ALA A 138 7.77 -0.44 8.27
CA ALA A 138 7.21 0.03 7.00
C ALA A 138 7.94 -0.65 5.82
N GLY A 139 7.18 -1.19 4.87
CA GLY A 139 7.72 -1.83 3.68
C GLY A 139 8.43 -0.87 2.72
N LEU A 140 9.20 -1.41 1.77
CA LEU A 140 10.07 -0.66 0.85
C LEU A 140 9.38 0.52 0.11
N LEU A 141 8.11 0.38 -0.24
CA LEU A 141 7.29 1.41 -0.90
C LEU A 141 6.11 1.89 -0.03
N ALA A 142 6.18 1.70 1.29
CA ALA A 142 5.14 2.14 2.23
C ALA A 142 4.82 3.64 2.13
N ALA A 143 5.88 4.46 2.04
CA ALA A 143 5.80 5.92 1.92
C ALA A 143 5.51 6.42 0.49
N ARG A 144 5.33 5.52 -0.49
CA ARG A 144 4.98 5.87 -1.87
C ARG A 144 3.46 5.91 -2.04
N ASP A 145 2.91 7.11 -2.13
CA ASP A 145 1.50 7.41 -2.34
C ASP A 145 1.26 8.26 -3.62
N GLY A 146 -0.01 8.43 -4.03
CA GLY A 146 -0.41 9.27 -5.17
C GLY A 146 -0.39 8.58 -6.54
N LYS A 147 -0.47 9.37 -7.64
CA LYS A 147 -0.59 8.85 -9.03
C LYS A 147 0.50 7.81 -9.33
N GLY A 148 0.08 6.62 -9.77
CA GLY A 148 0.95 5.49 -10.11
C GLY A 148 1.54 4.70 -8.92
N ALA A 149 1.22 5.01 -7.66
CA ALA A 149 1.75 4.29 -6.51
C ALA A 149 1.38 2.79 -6.53
N ALA A 150 0.13 2.46 -6.82
CA ALA A 150 -0.31 1.07 -6.93
C ALA A 150 0.38 0.33 -8.08
N THR A 151 0.61 0.98 -9.24
CA THR A 151 1.38 0.40 -10.35
C THR A 151 2.84 0.14 -9.95
N ASP A 152 3.48 1.08 -9.25
CA ASP A 152 4.86 0.92 -8.78
C ASP A 152 4.97 -0.24 -7.77
N ARG A 153 3.99 -0.37 -6.87
CA ARG A 153 3.90 -1.48 -5.90
C ARG A 153 3.69 -2.83 -6.61
N LEU A 154 2.72 -2.92 -7.54
CA LEU A 154 2.47 -4.13 -8.33
C LEU A 154 3.70 -4.54 -9.17
N ALA A 155 4.38 -3.56 -9.77
CA ALA A 155 5.63 -3.76 -10.51
C ALA A 155 6.72 -4.36 -9.62
N LEU A 156 6.95 -3.80 -8.43
CA LEU A 156 7.94 -4.32 -7.50
C LEU A 156 7.61 -5.75 -7.05
N LEU A 157 6.34 -6.06 -6.77
CA LEU A 157 5.92 -7.43 -6.42
C LEU A 157 6.30 -8.43 -7.52
N LEU A 158 5.97 -8.10 -8.76
CA LEU A 158 6.22 -8.98 -9.91
C LEU A 158 7.71 -9.14 -10.20
N LEU A 159 8.50 -8.08 -10.01
CA LEU A 159 9.97 -8.14 -10.11
C LEU A 159 10.57 -9.02 -9.00
N VAL A 160 10.14 -8.87 -7.75
CA VAL A 160 10.61 -9.69 -6.61
C VAL A 160 10.25 -11.16 -6.79
N LEU A 161 9.04 -11.47 -7.27
CA LEU A 161 8.60 -12.84 -7.56
C LEU A 161 9.26 -13.44 -8.80
N HIS A 162 9.86 -12.62 -9.68
CA HIS A 162 10.55 -13.08 -10.89
C HIS A 162 12.09 -13.04 -10.79
N ALA A 163 12.64 -12.35 -9.80
CA ALA A 163 14.07 -12.30 -9.51
C ALA A 163 14.65 -13.68 -9.16
N ARG A 164 15.96 -13.82 -9.37
CA ARG A 164 16.81 -14.91 -8.87
C ARG A 164 17.26 -14.61 -7.43
N GLU A 165 18.01 -15.52 -6.82
CA GLU A 165 18.51 -15.37 -5.44
C GLU A 165 19.62 -14.31 -5.33
N ASP A 166 20.37 -14.06 -6.40
CA ASP A 166 21.27 -12.90 -6.54
C ASP A 166 20.53 -11.57 -6.76
N GLY A 167 19.19 -11.57 -6.68
CA GLY A 167 18.32 -10.42 -6.96
C GLY A 167 18.19 -10.05 -8.43
N THR A 168 18.85 -10.74 -9.36
CA THR A 168 18.77 -10.41 -10.80
C THR A 168 17.47 -10.91 -11.42
N VAL A 169 16.81 -10.06 -12.20
CA VAL A 169 15.56 -10.40 -12.90
C VAL A 169 15.92 -10.90 -14.32
N PRO A 170 15.49 -12.11 -14.72
CA PRO A 170 15.65 -12.59 -16.09
C PRO A 170 14.99 -11.61 -17.07
N LEU A 171 15.77 -11.09 -18.02
CA LEU A 171 15.25 -10.22 -19.07
C LEU A 171 14.58 -11.04 -20.18
N VAL A 172 13.58 -10.45 -20.84
CA VAL A 172 12.99 -11.05 -22.04
C VAL A 172 14.02 -11.17 -23.17
N GLY A 173 13.97 -12.30 -23.88
CA GLY A 173 14.74 -12.52 -25.11
C GLY A 173 14.08 -11.84 -26.32
N GLY A 174 14.83 -11.76 -27.42
CA GLY A 174 14.41 -11.13 -28.67
C GLY A 174 15.01 -9.74 -28.91
N THR A 175 14.82 -9.23 -30.12
CA THR A 175 15.08 -7.83 -30.49
C THR A 175 14.03 -6.92 -29.87
N VAL A 176 14.46 -5.72 -29.46
CA VAL A 176 13.58 -4.67 -28.94
C VAL A 176 13.81 -3.44 -29.81
N LYS A 177 12.74 -2.73 -30.18
CA LYS A 177 12.83 -1.51 -31.01
C LYS A 177 13.88 -0.54 -30.46
N GLU A 178 14.58 0.11 -31.39
CA GLU A 178 15.66 1.04 -31.09
C GLU A 178 15.21 2.13 -30.10
N GLY A 179 16.10 2.54 -29.20
CA GLY A 179 15.78 3.44 -28.08
C GLY A 179 14.97 2.83 -26.92
N ARG A 180 14.37 1.63 -27.03
CA ARG A 180 13.60 1.00 -25.94
C ARG A 180 14.44 -0.05 -25.19
N GLY A 181 14.67 0.17 -23.89
CA GLY A 181 15.51 -0.71 -23.05
C GLY A 181 14.87 -2.07 -22.70
N ARG A 182 15.66 -3.15 -22.74
CA ARG A 182 15.19 -4.52 -22.42
C ARG A 182 14.60 -4.67 -21.01
N CYS A 183 15.08 -3.89 -20.04
CA CYS A 183 14.52 -3.86 -18.69
C CYS A 183 13.08 -3.33 -18.67
N ALA A 184 12.77 -2.30 -19.48
CA ALA A 184 11.41 -1.80 -19.65
C ALA A 184 10.52 -2.79 -20.40
N ALA A 185 11.02 -3.44 -21.45
CA ALA A 185 10.29 -4.50 -22.16
C ALA A 185 9.96 -5.72 -21.26
N THR A 186 10.88 -6.07 -20.35
CA THR A 186 10.66 -7.13 -19.35
C THR A 186 9.56 -6.74 -18.37
N LEU A 187 9.58 -5.50 -17.86
CA LEU A 187 8.56 -5.01 -16.93
C LEU A 187 7.19 -4.81 -17.61
N ALA A 188 7.16 -4.39 -18.88
CA ALA A 188 5.96 -4.31 -19.70
C ALA A 188 5.25 -5.67 -19.80
N LYS A 189 6.01 -6.73 -20.11
CA LYS A 189 5.49 -8.11 -20.17
C LYS A 189 4.96 -8.60 -18.82
N LEU A 190 5.55 -8.16 -17.69
CA LEU A 190 5.07 -8.52 -16.36
C LEU A 190 3.77 -7.79 -15.98
N LEU A 191 3.67 -6.49 -16.32
CA LEU A 191 2.50 -5.65 -15.99
C LEU A 191 1.33 -5.75 -16.98
N GLY A 192 1.58 -6.26 -18.19
CA GLY A 192 0.60 -6.26 -19.28
C GLY A 192 0.30 -4.84 -19.79
N CYS A 193 1.33 -3.99 -19.92
CA CYS A 193 1.21 -2.60 -20.40
C CYS A 193 2.29 -2.25 -21.44
N SER A 194 2.23 -1.04 -21.99
CA SER A 194 3.18 -0.59 -23.01
C SER A 194 4.62 -0.46 -22.49
N VAL A 195 5.61 -0.62 -23.38
CA VAL A 195 7.04 -0.45 -23.04
C VAL A 195 7.35 0.98 -22.58
N SER A 196 6.62 1.98 -23.08
CA SER A 196 6.71 3.37 -22.62
C SER A 196 6.21 3.53 -21.18
N GLY A 197 5.01 3.00 -20.87
CA GLY A 197 4.47 2.98 -19.51
C GLY A 197 5.40 2.26 -18.53
N ALA A 198 5.91 1.09 -18.91
CA ALA A 198 6.88 0.35 -18.10
C ALA A 198 8.22 1.10 -17.91
N SER A 199 8.67 1.90 -18.88
CA SER A 199 9.84 2.77 -18.74
C SER A 199 9.61 3.89 -17.70
N LYS A 200 8.43 4.51 -17.71
CA LYS A 200 7.99 5.48 -16.67
C LYS A 200 8.01 4.82 -15.28
N VAL A 201 7.45 3.61 -15.15
CA VAL A 201 7.45 2.83 -13.88
C VAL A 201 8.87 2.50 -13.43
N LEU A 202 9.72 1.95 -14.31
CA LEU A 202 11.10 1.58 -13.99
C LEU A 202 11.94 2.79 -13.53
N THR A 203 11.71 3.96 -14.12
CA THR A 203 12.34 5.22 -13.71
C THR A 203 11.93 5.62 -12.29
N ARG A 204 10.65 5.47 -11.92
CA ARG A 204 10.18 5.72 -10.55
C ARG A 204 10.74 4.70 -9.55
N LEU A 205 10.78 3.41 -9.89
CA LEU A 205 11.36 2.37 -9.03
C LEU A 205 12.86 2.60 -8.76
N ARG A 206 13.60 3.09 -9.75
CA ARG A 206 15.00 3.53 -9.59
C ARG A 206 15.11 4.77 -8.69
N ARG A 207 14.22 5.76 -8.82
CA ARG A 207 14.17 6.95 -7.94
C ARG A 207 13.94 6.56 -6.47
N TRP A 208 13.11 5.54 -6.22
CA TRP A 208 12.88 4.96 -4.88
C TRP A 208 13.98 3.98 -4.42
N ARG A 209 15.03 3.75 -5.22
CA ARG A 209 16.16 2.83 -4.91
C ARG A 209 15.76 1.38 -4.62
N VAL A 210 14.55 0.96 -5.04
CA VAL A 210 14.08 -0.43 -4.89
C VAL A 210 14.49 -1.33 -6.05
N VAL A 211 14.93 -0.74 -7.16
CA VAL A 211 15.40 -1.42 -8.38
C VAL A 211 16.61 -0.70 -8.93
N GLU A 212 17.60 -1.45 -9.40
CA GLU A 212 18.79 -0.95 -10.08
C GLU A 212 18.93 -1.55 -11.49
N THR A 213 19.61 -0.81 -12.38
CA THR A 213 19.91 -1.28 -13.74
C THR A 213 21.39 -1.12 -14.08
N PRO A 214 22.29 -1.87 -13.42
CA PRO A 214 23.73 -1.78 -13.68
C PRO A 214 24.08 -2.37 -15.06
N SER A 215 25.00 -1.73 -15.78
CA SER A 215 25.66 -2.32 -16.96
C SER A 215 26.93 -3.04 -16.53
N ARG A 216 27.05 -4.33 -16.82
CA ARG A 216 28.28 -5.10 -16.52
C ARG A 216 29.39 -4.60 -17.45
N ARG A 217 30.48 -3.99 -16.94
CA ARG A 217 31.63 -3.63 -17.79
C ARG A 217 32.23 -4.90 -18.39
N THR A 218 32.55 -4.89 -19.69
CA THR A 218 33.36 -5.94 -20.31
C THR A 218 34.84 -5.75 -19.92
N GLY A 219 35.67 -6.79 -20.08
CA GLY A 219 37.12 -6.67 -19.87
C GLY A 219 37.79 -5.61 -20.76
N SER A 220 37.15 -5.27 -21.89
CA SER A 220 37.53 -4.20 -22.82
C SER A 220 37.03 -2.79 -22.43
N GLY A 221 36.48 -2.60 -21.24
CA GLY A 221 36.00 -1.29 -20.75
C GLY A 221 34.66 -0.81 -21.33
N MET A 222 34.11 -1.49 -22.34
CA MET A 222 32.80 -1.16 -22.91
C MET A 222 31.65 -1.44 -21.93
N ARG A 223 30.53 -0.71 -22.10
CA ARG A 223 29.28 -0.95 -21.36
C ARG A 223 28.62 -2.24 -21.88
N GLY A 224 28.85 -3.35 -21.19
CA GLY A 224 28.19 -4.62 -21.50
C GLY A 224 26.71 -4.65 -21.10
N LYS A 225 26.09 -5.82 -21.28
CA LYS A 225 24.64 -6.06 -21.13
C LYS A 225 24.07 -5.40 -19.85
N GLN A 226 23.00 -4.61 -20.02
CA GLN A 226 22.20 -4.12 -18.90
C GLN A 226 21.62 -5.29 -18.11
N LEU A 227 21.69 -5.18 -16.80
CA LEU A 227 21.00 -6.06 -15.86
C LEU A 227 19.79 -5.32 -15.26
N LEU A 228 18.87 -6.09 -14.68
CA LEU A 228 17.80 -5.58 -13.84
C LEU A 228 17.93 -6.26 -12.48
N LEU A 229 18.14 -5.49 -11.42
CA LEU A 229 18.49 -5.97 -10.09
C LEU A 229 17.48 -5.45 -9.07
N VAL A 230 17.06 -6.31 -8.14
CA VAL A 230 16.27 -5.93 -6.96
C VAL A 230 17.17 -6.12 -5.72
N PRO A 231 17.82 -5.05 -5.21
CA PRO A 231 18.83 -5.18 -4.15
C PRO A 231 18.32 -5.87 -2.88
N ALA A 232 17.06 -5.64 -2.50
CA ALA A 232 16.45 -6.26 -1.32
C ALA A 232 16.38 -7.80 -1.40
N VAL A 233 16.21 -8.37 -2.60
CA VAL A 233 16.23 -9.83 -2.79
C VAL A 233 17.65 -10.37 -2.62
N ALA A 234 18.64 -9.70 -3.22
CA ALA A 234 20.05 -10.06 -3.08
C ALA A 234 20.56 -9.96 -1.63
N ALA A 235 20.03 -9.00 -0.85
CA ALA A 235 20.34 -8.87 0.58
C ALA A 235 19.68 -9.98 1.41
N ALA A 236 18.38 -10.25 1.20
CA ALA A 236 17.65 -11.30 1.91
C ALA A 236 18.25 -12.70 1.68
N SER A 237 18.71 -13.00 0.46
CA SER A 237 19.36 -14.28 0.14
C SER A 237 20.79 -14.42 0.67
N LYS A 238 21.41 -13.36 1.21
CA LYS A 238 22.78 -13.39 1.79
C LYS A 238 22.82 -13.55 3.31
N GLY A 239 21.68 -13.66 3.99
CA GLY A 239 21.61 -14.07 5.40
C GLY A 239 21.90 -12.98 6.43
N GLY A 240 21.55 -11.71 6.14
CA GLY A 240 21.56 -10.62 7.15
C GLY A 240 20.15 -10.27 7.62
N PRO A 241 19.96 -9.82 8.89
CA PRO A 241 18.67 -9.35 9.37
C PRO A 241 18.22 -8.10 8.58
N VAL A 242 16.97 -8.10 8.10
CA VAL A 242 16.39 -6.95 7.40
C VAL A 242 15.94 -5.92 8.44
N GLY A 243 16.90 -5.14 8.94
CA GLY A 243 16.68 -4.05 9.88
C GLY A 243 17.31 -2.74 9.36
N ALA A 244 16.55 -1.65 9.42
CA ALA A 244 16.91 -0.30 8.97
C ALA A 244 17.27 -0.16 7.47
N GLY A 245 16.32 0.36 6.69
CA GLY A 245 16.68 1.09 5.46
C GLY A 245 17.60 2.28 5.81
N PRO A 246 18.47 2.73 4.88
CA PRO A 246 19.43 3.78 5.18
C PRO A 246 18.73 5.07 5.59
N ARG A 247 18.96 5.51 6.83
CA ARG A 247 18.75 6.91 7.21
C ARG A 247 19.52 7.77 6.21
N ALA A 248 18.88 8.79 5.66
CA ALA A 248 19.52 9.77 4.79
C ALA A 248 20.49 10.65 5.61
N GLY A 249 21.69 10.13 5.87
CA GLY A 249 22.85 10.90 6.29
C GLY A 249 23.72 11.22 5.08
N LEU A 250 24.00 12.50 4.85
CA LEU A 250 25.04 12.92 3.91
C LEU A 250 26.43 12.67 4.55
N PRO A 251 27.47 12.37 3.74
CA PRO A 251 28.76 11.97 4.26
C PRO A 251 29.55 13.17 4.83
N ALA A 252 30.20 12.94 5.97
CA ALA A 252 31.38 13.73 6.35
C ALA A 252 32.60 13.13 5.64
N ALA A 253 33.38 13.97 4.97
CA ALA A 253 34.63 13.57 4.32
C ALA A 253 35.79 13.62 5.32
N GLN A 254 36.63 12.57 5.34
CA GLN A 254 38.05 12.64 5.71
C GLN A 254 38.85 11.65 4.86
N ASP A 255 40.09 12.03 4.56
CA ASP A 255 40.99 11.39 3.58
C ASP A 255 41.80 10.20 4.14
N GLY A 256 42.44 9.44 3.24
CA GLY A 256 43.57 8.55 3.60
C GLY A 256 43.53 7.15 2.97
N PRO A 257 44.54 6.74 2.18
CA PRO A 257 44.57 5.43 1.53
C PRO A 257 45.31 4.36 2.36
N VAL A 258 44.87 3.10 2.30
CA VAL A 258 45.70 1.94 2.66
C VAL A 258 45.48 0.82 1.64
N SER A 259 46.57 0.15 1.25
CA SER A 259 46.62 -0.87 0.19
C SER A 259 46.93 -2.27 0.77
N ALA A 260 46.22 -3.29 0.30
CA ALA A 260 46.56 -4.73 0.30
C ALA A 260 45.52 -5.41 -0.61
N VAL A 261 45.79 -5.99 -1.79
CA VAL A 261 46.84 -6.90 -2.28
C VAL A 261 46.72 -8.34 -1.71
N ALA A 262 46.43 -9.28 -2.62
CA ALA A 262 46.45 -10.74 -2.49
C ALA A 262 45.41 -11.37 -1.52
N ALA A 263 44.94 -12.61 -1.73
CA ALA A 263 45.44 -13.67 -2.63
C ALA A 263 44.35 -14.32 -3.50
N ALA A 264 44.78 -15.03 -4.54
CA ALA A 264 43.92 -15.78 -5.46
C ALA A 264 44.36 -17.25 -5.62
N SER A 265 43.39 -18.12 -5.88
CA SER A 265 43.52 -19.49 -6.44
C SER A 265 44.23 -20.55 -5.57
N PRO A 266 44.15 -21.86 -5.92
CA PRO A 266 43.44 -22.53 -7.04
C PRO A 266 42.34 -23.51 -6.55
N GLY A 267 41.57 -24.23 -7.37
CA GLY A 267 41.42 -24.31 -8.83
C GLY A 267 40.75 -25.65 -9.22
N CYS A 268 40.13 -25.76 -10.40
CA CYS A 268 39.80 -27.07 -10.99
C CYS A 268 39.76 -26.98 -12.53
N THR A 269 40.65 -27.71 -13.18
CA THR A 269 41.02 -27.56 -14.60
C THR A 269 40.28 -28.55 -15.51
N ALA A 270 38.94 -28.59 -15.44
CA ALA A 270 38.12 -29.55 -16.18
C ALA A 270 37.11 -28.94 -17.17
N CYS A 271 37.05 -27.60 -17.30
CA CYS A 271 36.01 -26.90 -18.06
C CYS A 271 36.51 -26.13 -19.30
N ALA A 272 37.80 -26.25 -19.64
CA ALA A 272 38.45 -25.41 -20.66
C ALA A 272 38.54 -26.06 -22.07
N ALA A 273 38.09 -27.31 -22.25
CA ALA A 273 38.30 -28.10 -23.47
C ALA A 273 37.03 -28.31 -24.32
N ALA A 274 36.07 -27.37 -24.27
CA ALA A 274 34.80 -27.45 -25.02
C ALA A 274 34.36 -26.09 -25.59
N ALA A 275 35.31 -25.18 -25.83
CA ALA A 275 35.05 -23.79 -26.24
C ALA A 275 35.78 -23.36 -27.53
N GLU A 276 36.41 -24.30 -28.25
CA GLU A 276 37.19 -24.03 -29.46
C GLU A 276 36.82 -25.02 -30.58
N SER A 277 35.72 -24.74 -31.29
CA SER A 277 35.44 -25.18 -32.67
C SER A 277 34.04 -24.74 -33.16
N ALA A 278 33.83 -23.43 -33.33
CA ALA A 278 32.75 -22.86 -34.17
C ALA A 278 32.91 -21.33 -34.30
N ALA A 279 33.85 -20.89 -35.14
CA ALA A 279 33.94 -19.52 -35.60
C ALA A 279 34.44 -19.51 -37.05
N GLU A 280 33.50 -19.52 -37.99
CA GLU A 280 33.57 -18.91 -39.34
C GLU A 280 32.23 -19.18 -40.06
N ASP A 281 31.81 -18.21 -40.87
CA ASP A 281 30.64 -18.16 -41.78
C ASP A 281 29.22 -18.50 -41.25
N ASP A 282 28.34 -17.49 -41.19
CA ASP A 282 27.18 -17.42 -42.12
C ASP A 282 26.46 -16.05 -42.09
N GLU A 283 26.16 -15.50 -43.27
CA GLU A 283 25.28 -14.32 -43.47
C GLU A 283 23.82 -14.80 -43.44
N ALA A 284 23.30 -15.03 -42.24
CA ALA A 284 21.96 -15.59 -42.05
C ALA A 284 20.83 -14.61 -42.43
N SER A 285 20.51 -14.59 -43.72
CA SER A 285 19.30 -13.99 -44.29
C SER A 285 18.03 -14.45 -43.53
N PRO A 286 16.97 -13.62 -43.48
CA PRO A 286 15.73 -14.00 -42.80
C PRO A 286 15.12 -15.25 -43.44
N LEU A 287 14.89 -16.29 -42.63
CA LEU A 287 14.26 -17.54 -43.05
C LEU A 287 12.82 -17.28 -43.52
N ALA A 288 12.65 -17.16 -44.84
CA ALA A 288 11.36 -17.12 -45.52
C ALA A 288 11.18 -18.40 -46.35
N GLY A 289 10.01 -19.02 -46.23
CA GLY A 289 9.63 -20.22 -46.98
C GLY A 289 8.17 -20.11 -47.44
N GLU A 290 7.81 -20.88 -48.46
CA GLU A 290 6.48 -20.79 -49.09
C GLU A 290 5.35 -20.96 -48.05
N GLY A 291 4.58 -19.88 -47.85
CA GLY A 291 3.39 -19.85 -47.01
C GLY A 291 3.53 -19.22 -45.61
N TRP A 292 4.73 -18.89 -45.13
CA TRP A 292 4.90 -18.23 -43.82
C TRP A 292 5.98 -17.14 -43.80
N SER A 293 5.64 -16.00 -43.18
CA SER A 293 6.58 -14.95 -42.79
C SER A 293 6.54 -14.73 -41.28
N GLN A 294 7.67 -14.34 -40.69
CA GLN A 294 7.76 -14.06 -39.26
C GLN A 294 7.09 -12.71 -38.96
N GLN A 295 5.87 -12.75 -38.42
CA GLN A 295 5.15 -11.55 -37.96
C GLN A 295 5.87 -10.85 -36.80
N SER A 296 5.69 -9.53 -36.71
CA SER A 296 6.39 -8.71 -35.73
C SER A 296 5.81 -8.89 -34.33
N PHE A 297 6.62 -8.65 -33.29
CA PHE A 297 6.23 -8.88 -31.89
C PHE A 297 5.04 -8.01 -31.42
N GLU A 298 4.68 -6.95 -32.14
CA GLU A 298 3.62 -6.02 -31.74
C GLU A 298 2.21 -6.47 -32.16
N ASP A 299 2.08 -7.45 -33.06
CA ASP A 299 0.80 -7.91 -33.61
C ASP A 299 0.00 -8.84 -32.65
N LEU A 300 0.52 -9.09 -31.43
CA LEU A 300 -0.01 -10.10 -30.49
C LEU A 300 -0.40 -9.56 -29.10
N LEU A 301 -0.36 -8.24 -28.86
CA LEU A 301 -0.66 -7.65 -27.55
C LEU A 301 -1.92 -6.77 -27.58
N GLY A 302 -3.04 -7.32 -27.09
CA GLY A 302 -4.21 -6.51 -26.76
C GLY A 302 -3.93 -5.60 -25.57
N GLU A 303 -3.96 -4.28 -25.77
CA GLU A 303 -3.65 -3.30 -24.73
C GLU A 303 -4.74 -3.28 -23.64
N ARG A 304 -4.33 -3.33 -22.37
CA ARG A 304 -5.21 -3.06 -21.23
C ARG A 304 -5.36 -1.54 -21.05
N PRO A 305 -6.54 -1.03 -20.65
CA PRO A 305 -6.74 0.40 -20.46
C PRO A 305 -5.87 0.94 -19.31
N ASP A 306 -4.89 1.78 -19.66
CA ASP A 306 -4.05 2.50 -18.69
C ASP A 306 -4.88 3.56 -17.96
N ALA A 307 -5.30 3.25 -16.72
CA ALA A 307 -6.06 4.18 -15.89
C ALA A 307 -5.18 5.24 -15.23
N ALA A 308 -4.83 6.24 -16.03
CA ALA A 308 -4.77 7.63 -15.56
C ALA A 308 -5.11 8.57 -16.73
N SER A 309 -6.38 8.97 -16.81
CA SER A 309 -6.82 10.03 -17.74
C SER A 309 -5.92 11.27 -17.58
N GLY A 310 -5.36 11.76 -18.69
CA GLY A 310 -4.43 12.91 -18.71
C GLY A 310 -2.99 12.63 -19.18
N ASP A 311 -2.68 11.46 -19.76
CA ASP A 311 -1.38 11.17 -20.37
C ASP A 311 -1.39 11.29 -21.93
N LEU A 312 -2.33 12.07 -22.49
CA LEU A 312 -2.32 12.56 -23.88
C LEU A 312 -2.68 14.05 -23.89
N GLU A 313 -1.97 14.84 -24.68
CA GLU A 313 -2.37 16.23 -24.98
C GLU A 313 -3.63 16.24 -25.87
N ALA A 314 -4.36 17.36 -25.83
CA ALA A 314 -5.57 17.54 -26.61
C ALA A 314 -5.25 17.58 -28.11
N VAL A 315 -5.91 16.71 -28.87
CA VAL A 315 -6.15 16.91 -30.30
C VAL A 315 -7.65 17.07 -30.46
N GLU A 316 -8.06 18.15 -31.12
CA GLU A 316 -9.46 18.56 -31.23
C GLU A 316 -10.31 17.54 -31.99
N ALA A 317 -11.53 17.31 -31.51
CA ALA A 317 -12.51 16.47 -32.19
C ALA A 317 -13.35 17.31 -33.17
N GLY A 318 -13.03 17.21 -34.47
CA GLY A 318 -13.90 17.60 -35.58
C GLY A 318 -14.43 16.35 -36.31
N PRO A 319 -15.69 16.33 -36.80
CA PRO A 319 -16.31 15.11 -37.31
C PRO A 319 -16.05 14.80 -38.80
N ASP A 320 -16.41 13.57 -39.16
CA ASP A 320 -16.62 13.00 -40.51
C ASP A 320 -15.45 12.42 -41.34
N ALA A 321 -15.84 11.46 -42.20
CA ALA A 321 -15.17 10.87 -43.36
C ALA A 321 -14.23 9.63 -43.21
N LYS A 322 -14.85 8.49 -43.52
CA LYS A 322 -14.37 7.19 -44.06
C LYS A 322 -12.99 7.11 -44.76
N ALA A 323 -12.27 6.04 -44.41
CA ALA A 323 -11.71 4.96 -45.25
C ALA A 323 -10.61 5.18 -46.33
N ALA A 324 -9.70 4.19 -46.35
CA ALA A 324 -8.82 3.72 -47.43
C ALA A 324 -7.47 4.43 -47.70
N GLY A 325 -6.49 3.65 -48.16
CA GLY A 325 -5.32 4.13 -48.90
C GLY A 325 -3.95 3.73 -48.33
N GLN A 326 -3.17 2.95 -49.10
CA GLN A 326 -1.75 2.71 -48.87
C GLN A 326 -0.92 3.83 -49.52
N HIS A 327 0.21 4.22 -48.92
CA HIS A 327 1.58 4.16 -49.49
C HIS A 327 2.57 5.03 -48.70
N ALA A 328 3.85 4.65 -48.76
CA ALA A 328 4.97 5.39 -48.17
C ALA A 328 5.52 6.46 -49.12
N VAL A 329 6.20 7.48 -48.58
CA VAL A 329 7.44 8.08 -49.11
C VAL A 329 8.19 8.77 -47.94
N SER A 330 9.52 8.82 -48.06
CA SER A 330 10.48 9.45 -47.15
C SER A 330 10.51 10.98 -47.26
N GLU A 331 10.83 11.70 -46.18
CA GLU A 331 11.83 12.79 -46.28
C GLU A 331 12.47 13.19 -44.94
N THR A 332 13.68 13.73 -45.04
CA THR A 332 14.64 14.04 -43.97
C THR A 332 14.71 15.53 -43.66
N VAL A 333 14.85 15.94 -42.39
CA VAL A 333 15.52 17.20 -42.03
C VAL A 333 16.33 17.03 -40.74
N GLU A 334 17.57 17.51 -40.76
CA GLU A 334 18.51 17.60 -39.62
C GLU A 334 18.01 18.68 -38.64
N GLY A 335 18.09 18.56 -37.31
CA GLY A 335 19.32 18.38 -36.53
C GLY A 335 19.76 19.73 -35.94
N LEU A 336 19.88 19.84 -34.60
CA LEU A 336 20.66 20.88 -33.94
C LEU A 336 21.03 20.47 -32.50
N ARG A 337 22.27 20.76 -32.10
CA ARG A 337 22.80 20.54 -30.75
C ARG A 337 22.75 21.84 -29.93
N GLY A 338 22.64 21.71 -28.62
CA GLY A 338 22.89 22.75 -27.61
C GLY A 338 22.82 22.08 -26.23
N GLU A 339 23.92 21.48 -25.78
CA GLU A 339 24.87 22.05 -24.82
C GLU A 339 24.32 22.15 -23.39
N VAL A 340 24.96 21.36 -22.51
CA VAL A 340 24.73 21.31 -21.07
C VAL A 340 25.67 22.33 -20.41
N SER A 341 25.17 23.06 -19.42
CA SER A 341 26.01 23.84 -18.50
C SER A 341 25.74 23.39 -17.06
N GLU A 342 26.80 23.21 -16.27
CA GLU A 342 26.74 22.59 -14.94
C GLU A 342 26.79 23.62 -13.80
N ARG A 343 25.91 23.41 -12.79
CA ARG A 343 26.13 23.70 -11.35
C ARG A 343 26.22 25.19 -10.91
N PRO A 344 26.13 25.54 -9.59
CA PRO A 344 26.48 24.76 -8.39
C PRO A 344 25.39 24.55 -7.31
N ASP A 345 25.80 23.82 -6.26
CA ASP A 345 25.04 23.36 -5.10
C ASP A 345 24.89 24.40 -3.96
N ALA A 346 24.06 24.02 -2.95
CA ALA A 346 24.01 24.49 -1.54
C ALA A 346 23.02 25.61 -1.13
N ALA A 347 21.95 25.20 -0.42
CA ALA A 347 21.33 25.94 0.68
C ALA A 347 20.62 24.97 1.65
N SER A 348 20.85 25.12 2.96
CA SER A 348 20.46 24.14 3.99
C SER A 348 18.97 24.13 4.37
N LEU A 349 18.45 22.93 4.68
CA LEU A 349 17.12 22.73 5.23
C LEU A 349 17.12 22.84 6.77
N HIS A 350 16.48 23.86 7.32
CA HIS A 350 16.01 23.86 8.71
C HIS A 350 14.57 24.39 8.77
N ALA A 351 13.64 23.52 9.16
CA ALA A 351 12.30 23.93 9.56
C ALA A 351 12.22 23.91 11.09
N VAL A 352 12.20 25.09 11.70
CA VAL A 352 11.93 25.25 13.14
C VAL A 352 10.45 24.93 13.38
N HIS A 353 10.16 24.13 14.41
CA HIS A 353 8.79 23.86 14.83
C HIS A 353 8.17 25.11 15.48
N ALA A 354 7.13 25.67 14.85
CA ALA A 354 6.04 26.30 15.59
C ALA A 354 4.96 25.22 15.78
N GLY A 355 4.41 24.99 16.97
CA GLY A 355 4.22 25.93 18.07
C GLY A 355 2.71 25.99 18.28
N VAL A 356 2.21 25.13 19.17
CA VAL A 356 0.77 24.99 19.42
C VAL A 356 0.23 26.32 19.96
N ALA A 357 -0.86 26.80 19.37
CA ALA A 357 -1.63 27.91 19.91
C ALA A 357 -3.07 27.43 20.11
N ASP A 358 -3.49 27.40 21.38
CA ASP A 358 -4.89 27.28 21.74
C ASP A 358 -5.64 28.52 21.24
N VAL A 359 -6.89 28.33 20.81
CA VAL A 359 -7.78 29.43 20.42
C VAL A 359 -9.08 29.28 21.21
N GLU A 360 -9.28 30.23 22.11
CA GLU A 360 -10.44 30.33 23.00
C GLU A 360 -11.73 30.68 22.23
N GLU A 361 -12.87 30.43 22.87
CA GLU A 361 -14.21 30.77 22.36
C GLU A 361 -14.54 32.25 22.58
N GLU A 362 -14.82 33.02 21.52
CA GLU A 362 -15.68 34.22 21.48
C GLU A 362 -15.66 34.78 20.02
N GLY A 363 -16.69 35.40 19.45
CA GLY A 363 -18.05 35.69 19.89
C GLY A 363 -18.91 36.05 18.66
N ALA A 364 -20.22 36.27 18.84
CA ALA A 364 -21.17 36.43 17.73
C ALA A 364 -20.98 37.71 16.90
N GLY A 365 -21.22 37.63 15.59
CA GLY A 365 -21.17 38.76 14.66
C GLY A 365 -22.28 38.69 13.61
N ASP A 366 -23.42 39.31 13.91
CA ASP A 366 -24.61 39.43 13.06
C ASP A 366 -24.29 40.05 11.69
N ARG A 367 -24.68 39.37 10.59
CA ARG A 367 -24.78 39.94 9.23
C ARG A 367 -25.87 39.24 8.40
N CYS A 368 -26.87 40.04 8.02
CA CYS A 368 -27.97 39.63 7.15
C CYS A 368 -27.50 39.10 5.78
N PHE A 369 -28.22 38.12 5.24
CA PHE A 369 -27.96 37.54 3.92
C PHE A 369 -28.63 38.38 2.82
N SER A 370 -27.87 38.79 1.80
CA SER A 370 -28.42 39.24 0.52
C SER A 370 -27.76 38.45 -0.60
N GLY A 371 -28.54 37.62 -1.29
CA GLY A 371 -28.06 36.87 -2.45
C GLY A 371 -28.04 37.77 -3.69
N SER A 372 -26.86 37.92 -4.30
CA SER A 372 -26.75 38.47 -5.66
C SER A 372 -26.67 37.31 -6.65
N ALA A 373 -27.65 37.21 -7.54
CA ALA A 373 -27.55 36.37 -8.72
C ALA A 373 -26.68 37.09 -9.76
N VAL A 374 -25.84 36.34 -10.48
CA VAL A 374 -25.17 36.82 -11.68
C VAL A 374 -26.25 37.01 -12.75
N GLY A 375 -26.38 38.23 -13.28
CA GLY A 375 -27.38 38.58 -14.28
C GLY A 375 -26.74 38.85 -15.63
N ASP A 376 -27.10 38.06 -16.64
CA ASP A 376 -26.75 38.32 -18.03
C ASP A 376 -27.31 39.67 -18.52
N GLY A 377 -26.57 40.30 -19.44
CA GLY A 377 -26.93 41.59 -20.01
C GLY A 377 -28.11 41.48 -20.99
N GLY A 378 -29.23 42.14 -20.66
CA GLY A 378 -30.42 42.20 -21.53
C GLY A 378 -31.19 43.51 -21.41
N SER A 379 -31.02 44.38 -22.41
CA SER A 379 -31.86 45.53 -22.81
C SER A 379 -32.77 46.18 -21.73
N ARG A 380 -32.35 47.35 -21.22
CA ARG A 380 -33.25 48.25 -20.49
C ARG A 380 -34.14 49.02 -21.47
N ARG A 381 -35.46 48.81 -21.41
CA ARG A 381 -36.44 49.77 -21.94
C ARG A 381 -36.57 50.98 -21.01
N GLU A 382 -36.85 52.14 -21.59
CA GLU A 382 -37.10 53.40 -20.89
C GLU A 382 -38.23 53.29 -19.85
N ARG A 383 -38.18 54.15 -18.82
CA ARG A 383 -39.38 54.52 -18.06
C ARG A 383 -39.50 56.04 -17.94
N VAL A 384 -40.71 56.49 -18.26
CA VAL A 384 -41.19 57.86 -18.17
C VAL A 384 -41.45 58.26 -16.69
N ARG A 385 -41.60 59.57 -16.49
CA ARG A 385 -41.62 60.34 -15.23
C ARG A 385 -42.83 60.12 -14.31
N VAL A 386 -42.85 60.96 -13.26
CA VAL A 386 -43.91 61.31 -12.25
C VAL A 386 -43.53 60.72 -10.88
N ARG A 387 -43.00 61.44 -9.88
CA ARG A 387 -43.18 62.83 -9.36
C ARG A 387 -44.45 63.02 -8.52
N GLU A 388 -44.28 63.03 -7.20
CA GLU A 388 -44.98 63.95 -6.28
C GLU A 388 -43.99 64.44 -5.21
N ASP A 389 -44.04 65.74 -4.91
CA ASP A 389 -43.20 66.46 -3.96
C ASP A 389 -44.08 66.87 -2.75
N ALA A 390 -43.62 66.70 -1.50
CA ALA A 390 -44.02 67.55 -0.36
C ALA A 390 -43.17 67.29 0.91
N ALA A 391 -42.90 68.34 1.68
CA ALA A 391 -42.12 68.31 2.91
C ALA A 391 -42.95 68.78 4.13
N GLY A 392 -42.49 68.44 5.34
CA GLY A 392 -43.03 68.98 6.60
C GLY A 392 -42.00 68.85 7.71
N ALA A 393 -41.58 69.97 8.29
CA ALA A 393 -40.51 70.04 9.29
C ALA A 393 -41.04 70.28 10.71
N SER A 394 -40.32 69.80 11.75
CA SER A 394 -39.99 70.59 12.96
C SER A 394 -39.23 69.78 14.03
N SER A 395 -38.20 70.40 14.58
CA SER A 395 -37.65 70.25 15.95
C SER A 395 -37.61 71.69 16.54
N PRO A 396 -37.35 71.99 17.85
CA PRO A 396 -36.33 71.43 18.77
C PRO A 396 -36.99 71.01 20.13
N ALA A 397 -36.42 71.04 21.36
CA ALA A 397 -35.13 71.50 21.91
C ALA A 397 -34.84 70.85 23.30
N GLN A 398 -33.54 70.81 23.70
CA GLN A 398 -33.01 71.05 25.07
C GLN A 398 -33.49 70.19 26.28
N ASP A 399 -32.78 70.02 27.42
CA ASP A 399 -31.44 70.49 27.86
C ASP A 399 -30.85 69.61 29.00
N GLY A 400 -29.51 69.52 29.08
CA GLY A 400 -28.68 69.38 30.31
C GLY A 400 -28.80 68.15 31.25
N ALA A 401 -27.94 67.94 32.26
CA ALA A 401 -26.55 68.39 32.53
C ALA A 401 -25.95 67.62 33.75
N ALA A 402 -24.62 67.68 33.95
CA ALA A 402 -23.83 67.17 35.11
C ALA A 402 -23.73 65.63 35.30
N GLY A 403 -22.63 65.06 35.83
CA GLY A 403 -21.34 65.62 36.25
C GLY A 403 -20.29 64.52 36.56
N GLY A 404 -18.99 64.87 36.55
CA GLY A 404 -17.88 63.98 36.95
C GLY A 404 -17.66 63.89 38.48
N PRO A 405 -16.46 63.53 39.03
CA PRO A 405 -15.14 63.94 38.49
C PRO A 405 -13.89 63.04 38.77
N LEU A 406 -12.71 63.51 38.30
CA LEU A 406 -11.30 63.13 38.68
C LEU A 406 -10.76 61.76 38.21
N ARG A 407 -9.47 61.57 37.84
CA ARG A 407 -8.29 62.46 37.72
C ARG A 407 -7.25 61.82 36.77
N GLY A 408 -6.43 62.62 36.06
CA GLY A 408 -5.29 62.10 35.26
C GLY A 408 -4.91 62.96 34.06
N GLU A 409 -4.12 64.01 34.27
CA GLU A 409 -3.71 65.00 33.24
C GLU A 409 -2.59 64.43 32.34
N LYS A 410 -2.65 64.55 31.01
CA LYS A 410 -2.22 65.70 30.15
C LYS A 410 -0.71 66.01 30.24
N PRO A 411 -0.04 66.30 29.10
CA PRO A 411 -0.20 67.62 28.49
C PRO A 411 -0.58 67.63 26.99
N VAL A 412 -1.01 68.81 26.54
CA VAL A 412 -1.40 69.15 25.16
C VAL A 412 -0.49 70.27 24.66
N GLN A 413 -0.15 70.27 23.38
CA GLN A 413 -0.06 71.51 22.61
C GLN A 413 -0.81 71.37 21.28
N ILE A 414 -1.68 72.35 21.01
CA ILE A 414 -2.36 72.57 19.74
C ILE A 414 -1.72 73.81 19.14
N GLY A 415 -1.42 73.77 17.84
CA GLY A 415 -1.09 74.94 17.04
C GLY A 415 -1.73 74.80 15.67
N SER A 416 -2.86 75.48 15.45
CA SER A 416 -3.53 75.54 14.14
C SER A 416 -3.70 77.00 13.74
N SER A 417 -3.07 77.40 12.65
CA SER A 417 -3.68 78.29 11.64
C SER A 417 -2.78 78.51 10.43
N ARG A 418 -3.44 78.42 9.26
CA ARG A 418 -3.11 79.00 7.95
C ARG A 418 -1.70 79.60 7.74
N GLY A 419 -0.90 78.90 6.93
CA GLY A 419 0.17 79.47 6.11
C GLY A 419 0.01 78.98 4.66
N GLU A 420 0.28 79.84 3.68
CA GLU A 420 0.08 79.58 2.25
C GLU A 420 1.03 78.50 1.67
N PHE A 421 0.64 77.96 0.52
CA PHE A 421 1.41 77.34 -0.58
C PHE A 421 2.95 77.19 -0.46
N GLY A 422 3.44 76.59 0.63
CA GLY A 422 4.78 76.02 0.69
C GLY A 422 4.83 74.73 -0.12
N LYS A 423 5.54 74.74 -1.27
CA LYS A 423 5.73 73.57 -2.14
C LYS A 423 6.20 72.36 -1.33
N ALA A 424 5.29 71.47 -0.97
CA ALA A 424 5.60 70.16 -0.43
C ALA A 424 6.33 69.37 -1.52
N ARG A 425 7.67 69.49 -1.48
CA ARG A 425 8.63 68.77 -2.30
C ARG A 425 8.19 67.31 -2.38
N ARG A 426 7.64 66.91 -3.53
CA ARG A 426 7.43 65.49 -3.85
C ARG A 426 8.82 64.87 -3.84
N VAL A 427 9.19 64.28 -2.70
CA VAL A 427 10.30 63.36 -2.64
C VAL A 427 9.82 62.15 -3.43
N PHE A 428 10.13 62.16 -4.72
CA PHE A 428 10.07 60.99 -5.59
C PHE A 428 11.14 60.00 -5.11
N GLY A 429 10.90 59.41 -3.94
CA GLY A 429 11.41 58.08 -3.68
C GLY A 429 10.77 57.14 -4.70
N PRO A 430 11.49 56.11 -5.19
CA PRO A 430 10.93 55.17 -6.14
C PRO A 430 9.63 54.60 -5.60
N ALA A 431 8.61 54.52 -6.46
CA ALA A 431 7.33 53.91 -6.12
C ALA A 431 7.59 52.52 -5.53
N ALA A 432 6.89 52.18 -4.45
CA ALA A 432 7.15 50.95 -3.72
C ALA A 432 6.79 49.73 -4.59
N SER A 433 7.78 49.14 -5.25
CA SER A 433 7.57 47.94 -6.06
C SER A 433 7.14 46.77 -5.19
N VAL A 434 6.38 45.87 -5.82
CA VAL A 434 6.11 44.53 -5.29
C VAL A 434 7.44 43.76 -5.26
N PRO A 435 7.70 42.93 -4.23
CA PRO A 435 8.85 42.02 -4.25
C PRO A 435 8.75 41.06 -5.44
N VAL A 436 9.83 40.91 -6.22
CA VAL A 436 9.84 40.12 -7.47
C VAL A 436 9.37 38.68 -7.23
N GLU A 437 9.65 38.11 -6.07
CA GLU A 437 9.23 36.75 -5.71
C GLU A 437 7.72 36.58 -5.44
N LEU A 438 6.96 37.70 -5.42
CA LEU A 438 5.51 37.77 -5.17
C LEU A 438 4.75 38.53 -6.28
N ASP A 439 5.40 38.89 -7.39
CA ASP A 439 4.86 39.81 -8.39
C ASP A 439 3.53 39.29 -8.99
N GLU A 440 3.52 38.02 -9.41
CA GLU A 440 2.32 37.33 -9.89
C GLU A 440 1.20 37.32 -8.82
N ALA A 441 1.50 36.90 -7.58
CA ALA A 441 0.52 36.79 -6.50
C ALA A 441 -0.10 38.12 -6.06
N LEU A 442 0.59 39.25 -6.28
CA LEU A 442 0.16 40.58 -5.86
C LEU A 442 -0.20 41.51 -7.04
N ALA A 443 -0.09 41.06 -8.29
CA ALA A 443 -0.42 41.85 -9.48
C ALA A 443 -1.80 42.56 -9.40
N PRO A 444 -2.91 41.93 -8.95
CA PRO A 444 -4.22 42.59 -8.85
C PRO A 444 -4.26 43.78 -7.87
N VAL A 445 -3.33 43.81 -6.91
CA VAL A 445 -3.22 44.86 -5.88
C VAL A 445 -1.94 45.68 -6.00
N ALA A 446 -1.13 45.51 -7.05
CA ALA A 446 0.17 46.16 -7.19
C ALA A 446 0.08 47.71 -7.15
N TRP A 447 -0.99 48.27 -7.71
CA TRP A 447 -1.25 49.72 -7.67
C TRP A 447 -1.60 50.23 -6.26
N LEU A 448 -2.29 49.43 -5.43
CA LEU A 448 -2.53 49.73 -4.01
C LEU A 448 -1.26 49.53 -3.18
N TRP A 449 -0.46 48.51 -3.50
CA TRP A 449 0.82 48.22 -2.85
C TRP A 449 1.80 49.38 -3.00
N SER A 450 1.81 50.04 -4.17
CA SER A 450 2.64 51.21 -4.44
C SER A 450 2.38 52.40 -3.49
N GLN A 451 1.18 52.45 -2.87
CA GLN A 451 0.74 53.50 -1.94
C GLN A 451 1.18 53.24 -0.48
N LEU A 452 1.78 52.08 -0.17
CA LEU A 452 2.23 51.73 1.18
C LEU A 452 3.53 52.47 1.58
N GLY A 453 3.40 53.63 2.23
CA GLY A 453 4.54 54.45 2.62
C GLY A 453 5.60 53.75 3.51
N ARG A 454 5.19 52.97 4.52
CA ARG A 454 6.11 52.37 5.51
C ARG A 454 6.75 51.06 5.04
N SER A 455 8.09 51.01 5.02
CA SER A 455 8.88 49.85 4.62
C SER A 455 8.74 48.64 5.55
N SER A 456 8.58 48.87 6.86
CA SER A 456 8.32 47.82 7.86
C SER A 456 6.98 47.12 7.62
N THR A 457 5.91 47.88 7.37
CA THR A 457 4.58 47.36 7.03
C THR A 457 4.61 46.54 5.74
N ARG A 458 5.31 47.02 4.70
CA ARG A 458 5.51 46.26 3.44
C ARG A 458 6.24 44.93 3.68
N ARG A 459 7.32 44.92 4.48
CA ARG A 459 8.07 43.69 4.81
C ARG A 459 7.21 42.68 5.57
N TRP A 460 6.40 43.15 6.53
CA TRP A 460 5.50 42.32 7.31
C TRP A 460 4.37 41.72 6.46
N LEU A 461 3.69 42.54 5.63
CA LEU A 461 2.67 42.05 4.70
C LEU A 461 3.26 41.04 3.70
N ALA A 462 4.45 41.28 3.15
CA ALA A 462 5.12 40.32 2.28
C ALA A 462 5.44 39.00 3.01
N GLY A 463 5.68 39.03 4.32
CA GLY A 463 5.79 37.83 5.16
C GLY A 463 4.50 37.01 5.18
N LEU A 464 3.34 37.66 5.39
CA LEU A 464 2.03 37.00 5.39
C LEU A 464 1.68 36.43 4.00
N VAL A 465 1.97 37.18 2.92
CA VAL A 465 1.74 36.73 1.55
C VAL A 465 2.62 35.51 1.23
N ARG A 466 3.91 35.52 1.59
CA ARG A 466 4.80 34.35 1.42
C ARG A 466 4.31 33.13 2.20
N ALA A 467 3.80 33.31 3.42
CA ALA A 467 3.25 32.21 4.22
C ALA A 467 2.00 31.60 3.54
N GLU A 468 1.10 32.44 3.02
CA GLU A 468 -0.10 31.99 2.31
C GLU A 468 0.22 31.33 0.97
N VAL A 469 1.15 31.89 0.18
CA VAL A 469 1.68 31.22 -1.04
C VAL A 469 2.29 29.87 -0.66
N GLY A 470 3.12 29.81 0.39
CA GLY A 470 3.71 28.55 0.88
C GLY A 470 2.67 27.50 1.26
N ARG A 471 1.57 27.91 1.91
CA ARG A 471 0.42 27.05 2.21
C ARG A 471 -0.28 26.56 0.93
N LEU A 472 -0.48 27.45 -0.04
CA LEU A 472 -1.09 27.10 -1.33
C LEU A 472 -0.21 26.17 -2.17
N ARG A 473 1.12 26.31 -2.12
CA ARG A 473 2.06 25.37 -2.77
C ARG A 473 1.86 23.92 -2.30
N GLY A 474 1.51 23.73 -1.02
CA GLY A 474 1.17 22.42 -0.45
C GLY A 474 -0.20 21.86 -0.87
N LEU A 475 -1.07 22.67 -1.50
CA LEU A 475 -2.42 22.30 -1.89
C LEU A 475 -2.61 22.17 -3.41
N VAL A 476 -2.00 23.05 -4.21
CA VAL A 476 -2.14 23.11 -5.68
C VAL A 476 -0.80 22.95 -6.43
N GLY A 477 0.30 22.75 -5.72
CA GLY A 477 1.64 22.67 -6.30
C GLY A 477 2.33 24.03 -6.46
N PRO A 478 3.64 24.04 -6.77
CA PRO A 478 4.45 25.27 -6.78
C PRO A 478 4.07 26.25 -7.89
N GLU A 479 3.66 25.74 -9.05
CA GLU A 479 3.37 26.51 -10.27
C GLU A 479 2.07 27.30 -10.17
N LEU A 480 1.02 26.72 -9.58
CA LEU A 480 -0.30 27.37 -9.49
C LEU A 480 -0.46 28.28 -8.25
N ALA A 481 0.43 28.20 -7.26
CA ALA A 481 0.20 28.81 -5.95
C ALA A 481 0.18 30.35 -5.95
N GLN A 482 0.89 31.00 -6.87
CA GLN A 482 0.87 32.46 -7.00
C GLN A 482 -0.37 32.92 -7.77
N GLY A 483 -0.61 32.38 -8.97
CA GLY A 483 -1.82 32.63 -9.75
C GLY A 483 -3.11 32.36 -8.98
N VAL A 484 -3.20 31.28 -8.20
CA VAL A 484 -4.38 31.02 -7.34
C VAL A 484 -4.61 32.11 -6.28
N LEU A 485 -3.53 32.69 -5.74
CA LEU A 485 -3.65 33.81 -4.81
C LEU A 485 -4.02 35.10 -5.54
N ALA A 486 -3.46 35.34 -6.73
CA ALA A 486 -3.84 36.46 -7.60
C ALA A 486 -5.34 36.39 -7.96
N ASP A 487 -5.80 35.27 -8.53
CA ASP A 487 -7.20 35.03 -8.89
C ASP A 487 -8.13 35.25 -7.67
N ARG A 488 -7.69 34.92 -6.44
CA ARG A 488 -8.43 35.20 -5.21
C ARG A 488 -8.52 36.70 -4.92
N LEU A 489 -7.39 37.43 -4.97
CA LEU A 489 -7.38 38.85 -4.68
C LEU A 489 -8.24 39.62 -5.69
N GLU A 490 -8.14 39.27 -6.98
CA GLU A 490 -8.92 39.83 -8.08
C GLU A 490 -10.43 39.62 -7.85
N ARG A 491 -10.90 38.36 -7.72
CA ARG A 491 -12.32 38.07 -7.42
C ARG A 491 -12.88 38.85 -6.23
N ARG A 492 -12.04 39.10 -5.21
CA ARG A 492 -12.45 39.78 -3.97
C ARG A 492 -12.45 41.31 -4.08
N LEU A 493 -11.70 41.87 -5.03
CA LEU A 493 -11.81 43.27 -5.49
C LEU A 493 -13.08 43.44 -6.33
N ASP A 494 -13.33 42.56 -7.30
CA ASP A 494 -14.54 42.62 -8.14
C ASP A 494 -15.81 42.52 -7.29
N ALA A 495 -15.85 41.57 -6.35
CA ALA A 495 -16.94 41.41 -5.39
C ALA A 495 -17.05 42.54 -4.34
N GLN A 496 -16.19 43.56 -4.40
CA GLN A 496 -16.30 44.81 -3.63
C GLN A 496 -16.91 45.95 -4.47
N GLY A 497 -16.89 45.84 -5.80
CA GLY A 497 -17.40 46.85 -6.72
C GLY A 497 -16.67 48.19 -6.63
N THR A 498 -17.39 49.29 -6.88
CA THR A 498 -16.82 50.65 -6.97
C THR A 498 -16.35 51.26 -5.64
N ARG A 499 -16.33 50.50 -4.53
CA ARG A 499 -15.89 51.00 -3.22
C ARG A 499 -14.36 50.92 -3.10
N PRO A 500 -13.63 52.05 -2.97
CA PRO A 500 -12.16 52.03 -2.92
C PRO A 500 -11.64 51.31 -1.67
N VAL A 501 -10.52 50.60 -1.82
CA VAL A 501 -9.79 49.98 -0.70
C VAL A 501 -9.01 51.07 0.05
N GLY A 502 -9.63 51.65 1.09
CA GLY A 502 -9.01 52.71 1.89
C GLY A 502 -7.89 52.25 2.83
N ASP A 503 -7.87 50.97 3.22
CA ASP A 503 -6.80 50.34 4.00
C ASP A 503 -6.45 48.97 3.41
N LEU A 504 -5.35 48.90 2.65
CA LEU A 504 -4.85 47.65 2.06
C LEU A 504 -4.41 46.64 3.14
N VAL A 505 -3.93 47.11 4.30
CA VAL A 505 -3.40 46.24 5.36
C VAL A 505 -4.55 45.46 5.99
N GLY A 506 -5.58 46.16 6.47
CA GLY A 506 -6.79 45.55 7.01
C GLY A 506 -7.56 44.75 5.96
N TRP A 507 -7.56 45.19 4.70
CA TRP A 507 -8.18 44.44 3.60
C TRP A 507 -7.48 43.11 3.33
N LEU A 508 -6.15 43.09 3.15
CA LEU A 508 -5.41 41.84 2.92
C LEU A 508 -5.56 40.87 4.09
N VAL A 509 -5.39 41.33 5.33
CA VAL A 509 -5.42 40.46 6.51
C VAL A 509 -6.81 39.88 6.79
N LYS A 510 -7.88 40.67 6.64
CA LYS A 510 -9.25 40.23 6.99
C LYS A 510 -10.06 39.67 5.82
N ARG A 511 -9.73 40.08 4.58
CA ARG A 511 -10.52 39.77 3.37
C ARG A 511 -9.70 39.26 2.20
N GLY A 512 -8.44 39.65 2.01
CA GLY A 512 -7.63 39.21 0.87
C GLY A 512 -7.08 37.79 1.02
N LEU A 513 -6.28 37.56 2.06
CA LEU A 513 -5.54 36.31 2.27
C LEU A 513 -6.38 35.15 2.80
N PRO A 514 -7.26 35.30 3.82
CA PRO A 514 -7.92 34.13 4.44
C PRO A 514 -8.79 33.34 3.46
N GLN A 515 -8.57 32.03 3.36
CA GLN A 515 -9.51 31.12 2.70
C GLN A 515 -10.75 30.97 3.59
N ARG A 516 -11.95 31.28 3.08
CA ARG A 516 -13.14 31.31 3.95
C ARG A 516 -13.56 29.90 4.38
N PRO A 517 -13.70 29.63 5.70
CA PRO A 517 -14.23 28.35 6.17
C PRO A 517 -15.71 28.24 5.81
N GLY A 518 -16.07 27.18 5.08
CA GLY A 518 -17.44 27.00 4.59
C GLY A 518 -17.63 25.78 3.69
N CYS A 519 -16.54 25.28 3.10
CA CYS A 519 -16.46 23.99 2.41
C CYS A 519 -15.62 23.00 3.22
N TRP A 520 -15.88 21.69 3.09
CA TRP A 520 -15.02 20.63 3.64
C TRP A 520 -13.81 20.29 2.75
N SER A 521 -13.76 20.81 1.52
CA SER A 521 -12.62 20.63 0.61
C SER A 521 -11.54 21.68 0.86
N ALA A 522 -10.32 21.22 1.19
CA ALA A 522 -9.16 22.09 1.41
C ALA A 522 -8.72 22.85 0.15
N VAL A 523 -9.04 22.35 -1.04
CA VAL A 523 -8.76 23.00 -2.34
C VAL A 523 -9.89 23.91 -2.82
N CYS A 524 -10.92 24.17 -2.00
CA CYS A 524 -12.01 25.09 -2.33
C CYS A 524 -11.79 26.50 -1.78
N ASP A 525 -11.81 27.51 -2.64
CA ASP A 525 -11.85 28.92 -2.25
C ASP A 525 -13.14 29.58 -2.76
N GLU A 526 -13.99 30.03 -1.83
CA GLU A 526 -15.25 30.74 -2.10
C GLU A 526 -16.20 30.08 -3.13
N GLY A 527 -16.13 28.75 -3.29
CA GLY A 527 -16.98 27.98 -4.20
C GLY A 527 -16.30 27.55 -5.51
N LEU A 528 -15.05 27.95 -5.73
CA LEU A 528 -14.21 27.51 -6.84
C LEU A 528 -13.13 26.54 -6.36
N ARG A 529 -12.74 25.60 -7.23
CA ARG A 529 -11.58 24.73 -7.04
C ARG A 529 -10.31 25.46 -7.42
N MET A 530 -9.33 25.50 -6.52
CA MET A 530 -8.05 26.16 -6.76
C MET A 530 -7.15 25.38 -7.73
N ASP A 531 -7.35 24.07 -7.87
CA ASP A 531 -6.58 23.19 -8.77
C ASP A 531 -7.14 23.16 -10.20
N THR A 532 -8.46 23.16 -10.37
CA THR A 532 -9.10 23.08 -11.70
C THR A 532 -9.73 24.39 -12.18
N ARG A 533 -9.74 25.45 -11.37
CA ARG A 533 -10.47 26.73 -11.56
C ARG A 533 -11.99 26.62 -11.77
N GLY A 534 -12.54 25.40 -11.83
CA GLY A 534 -13.97 25.13 -11.98
C GLY A 534 -14.78 25.25 -10.68
N ALA A 535 -16.09 25.04 -10.76
CA ALA A 535 -16.97 25.05 -9.61
C ALA A 535 -16.63 23.91 -8.62
N CYS A 536 -16.72 24.20 -7.32
CA CYS A 536 -16.45 23.20 -6.29
C CYS A 536 -17.69 22.32 -6.04
N GLU A 537 -17.61 21.05 -6.44
CA GLU A 537 -18.59 19.98 -6.20
C GLU A 537 -19.02 19.92 -4.73
N SER A 538 -18.07 20.03 -3.80
CA SER A 538 -18.35 20.02 -2.35
C SER A 538 -19.18 21.24 -1.91
N CYS A 539 -19.00 22.40 -2.55
CA CYS A 539 -19.89 23.55 -2.34
C CYS A 539 -21.25 23.35 -3.02
N GLN A 540 -21.30 22.71 -4.19
CA GLN A 540 -22.58 22.38 -4.85
C GLN A 540 -23.41 21.42 -3.99
N VAL A 541 -22.82 20.40 -3.38
CA VAL A 541 -23.49 19.50 -2.41
C VAL A 541 -24.00 20.30 -1.21
N LEU A 542 -23.15 21.12 -0.57
CA LEU A 542 -23.56 21.97 0.55
C LEU A 542 -24.69 22.96 0.20
N VAL A 543 -24.71 23.49 -1.03
CA VAL A 543 -25.80 24.33 -1.54
C VAL A 543 -27.05 23.50 -1.80
N GLY A 544 -26.91 22.28 -2.32
CA GLY A 544 -27.96 21.29 -2.50
C GLY A 544 -28.62 20.92 -1.16
N ASP A 545 -27.84 20.57 -0.14
CA ASP A 545 -28.30 20.25 1.21
C ASP A 545 -29.10 21.40 1.83
N ARG A 546 -28.60 22.64 1.70
CA ARG A 546 -29.29 23.86 2.18
C ARG A 546 -30.58 24.14 1.43
N ARG A 547 -30.59 23.94 0.11
CA ARG A 547 -31.80 24.06 -0.73
C ARG A 547 -32.83 22.99 -0.35
N ALA A 548 -32.40 21.74 -0.20
CA ALA A 548 -33.26 20.63 0.19
C ALA A 548 -33.79 20.79 1.63
N LEU A 549 -33.01 21.33 2.57
CA LEU A 549 -33.50 21.67 3.91
C LEU A 549 -34.57 22.76 3.85
N ARG A 550 -34.33 23.85 3.10
CA ARG A 550 -35.31 24.92 2.89
C ARG A 550 -36.60 24.40 2.26
N GLN A 551 -36.48 23.57 1.23
CA GLN A 551 -37.63 22.96 0.56
C GLN A 551 -38.43 22.08 1.52
N ARG A 552 -37.79 21.13 2.22
CA ARG A 552 -38.49 20.28 3.22
C ARG A 552 -39.20 21.08 4.31
N VAL A 553 -38.61 22.18 4.79
CA VAL A 553 -39.26 23.04 5.80
C VAL A 553 -40.44 23.81 5.19
N ALA A 554 -40.33 24.29 3.95
CA ALA A 554 -41.43 24.94 3.24
C ALA A 554 -42.57 23.96 2.95
N ASP A 555 -42.27 22.77 2.40
CA ASP A 555 -43.21 21.70 2.13
C ASP A 555 -43.95 21.28 3.42
N GLN A 556 -43.23 21.10 4.53
CA GLN A 556 -43.85 20.77 5.82
C GLN A 556 -44.84 21.86 6.30
N VAL A 557 -44.49 23.15 6.17
CA VAL A 557 -45.38 24.26 6.55
C VAL A 557 -46.62 24.31 5.63
N LEU A 558 -46.44 24.03 4.34
CA LEU A 558 -47.55 23.96 3.37
C LEU A 558 -48.46 22.76 3.65
N ASP A 559 -47.91 21.56 3.87
CA ASP A 559 -48.66 20.34 4.20
C ASP A 559 -49.45 20.51 5.51
N GLU A 560 -48.86 21.09 6.55
CA GLU A 560 -49.56 21.37 7.80
C GLU A 560 -50.70 22.39 7.61
N ARG A 561 -50.51 23.40 6.75
CA ARG A 561 -51.55 24.39 6.39
C ARG A 561 -52.69 23.74 5.60
N LEU A 562 -52.38 22.94 4.58
CA LEU A 562 -53.35 22.19 3.77
C LEU A 562 -54.10 21.14 4.59
N SER A 563 -53.45 20.52 5.58
CA SER A 563 -54.06 19.59 6.53
C SER A 563 -54.97 20.27 7.58
N GLY A 564 -55.06 21.60 7.60
CA GLY A 564 -55.75 22.36 8.65
C GLY A 564 -55.07 22.32 10.04
N ARG A 565 -53.87 21.72 10.16
CA ARG A 565 -53.09 21.63 11.40
C ARG A 565 -52.39 22.95 11.74
N LEU A 566 -52.21 23.82 10.76
CA LEU A 566 -51.55 25.12 10.91
C LEU A 566 -52.39 26.23 10.26
N VAL A 567 -53.09 27.01 11.08
CA VAL A 567 -53.91 28.13 10.61
C VAL A 567 -53.06 29.40 10.59
N LEU A 568 -52.60 29.78 9.40
CA LEU A 568 -51.81 31.00 9.15
C LEU A 568 -52.31 31.76 7.93
N ALA A 569 -52.27 33.09 8.01
CA ALA A 569 -52.50 33.95 6.86
C ALA A 569 -51.34 33.82 5.84
N GLU A 570 -51.64 33.97 4.56
CA GLU A 570 -50.68 33.79 3.46
C GLU A 570 -49.38 34.61 3.66
N ARG A 571 -49.55 35.87 4.07
CA ARG A 571 -48.47 36.84 4.36
C ARG A 571 -47.53 36.41 5.49
N GLU A 572 -47.93 35.47 6.34
CA GLU A 572 -47.17 35.00 7.50
C GLU A 572 -46.44 33.67 7.23
N VAL A 573 -46.83 32.91 6.19
CA VAL A 573 -46.22 31.62 5.82
C VAL A 573 -44.70 31.74 5.64
N GLY A 574 -44.22 32.76 4.94
CA GLY A 574 -42.78 32.97 4.72
C GLY A 574 -41.98 33.24 6.02
N ARG A 575 -42.61 33.88 7.03
CA ARG A 575 -41.97 34.10 8.34
C ARG A 575 -41.90 32.81 9.15
N GLU A 576 -42.94 31.97 9.07
CA GLU A 576 -42.97 30.68 9.75
C GLU A 576 -41.96 29.69 9.15
N VAL A 577 -41.81 29.65 7.82
CA VAL A 577 -40.78 28.85 7.14
C VAL A 577 -39.38 29.26 7.59
N GLU A 578 -39.08 30.56 7.63
CA GLU A 578 -37.77 31.05 8.09
C GLU A 578 -37.53 30.73 9.58
N ARG A 579 -38.53 30.90 10.44
CA ARG A 579 -38.45 30.55 11.87
C ARG A 579 -38.14 29.06 12.08
N ARG A 580 -38.84 28.17 11.37
CA ARG A 580 -38.60 26.72 11.44
C ARG A 580 -37.26 26.30 10.82
N LEU A 581 -36.81 26.99 9.77
CA LEU A 581 -35.50 26.75 9.17
C LEU A 581 -34.37 27.08 10.14
N GLN A 582 -34.43 28.23 10.82
CA GLN A 582 -33.46 28.63 11.82
C GLN A 582 -33.41 27.62 12.98
N GLU A 583 -34.57 27.13 13.41
CA GLU A 583 -34.65 26.08 14.43
C GLU A 583 -34.03 24.76 13.98
N ALA A 584 -34.33 24.29 12.77
CA ALA A 584 -33.75 23.07 12.22
C ALA A 584 -32.21 23.14 12.14
N VAL A 585 -31.66 24.28 11.69
CA VAL A 585 -30.21 24.51 11.65
C VAL A 585 -29.61 24.50 13.06
N ARG A 586 -30.25 25.15 14.03
CA ARG A 586 -29.82 25.17 15.44
C ARG A 586 -29.73 23.77 16.03
N GLN A 587 -30.76 22.95 15.81
CA GLN A 587 -30.77 21.54 16.25
C GLN A 587 -29.69 20.70 15.56
N GLU A 588 -29.46 20.91 14.26
CA GLU A 588 -28.42 20.18 13.52
C GLU A 588 -27.00 20.50 14.04
N LEU A 589 -26.72 21.76 14.38
CA LEU A 589 -25.45 22.17 15.00
C LEU A 589 -25.21 21.48 16.35
N VAL A 590 -26.23 21.47 17.22
CA VAL A 590 -26.15 20.77 18.53
C VAL A 590 -25.89 19.27 18.35
N ARG A 591 -26.60 18.62 17.42
CA ARG A 591 -26.40 17.19 17.09
C ARG A 591 -24.98 16.92 16.59
N LYS A 592 -24.43 17.77 15.72
CA LYS A 592 -23.06 17.67 15.20
C LYS A 592 -22.00 17.87 16.30
N ALA A 593 -22.20 18.82 17.21
CA ALA A 593 -21.30 19.03 18.35
C ALA A 593 -21.28 17.81 19.29
N ALA A 594 -22.45 17.28 19.66
CA ALA A 594 -22.57 16.08 20.49
C ALA A 594 -22.01 14.82 19.81
N ALA A 595 -22.09 14.71 18.48
CA ALA A 595 -21.44 13.63 17.73
C ALA A 595 -19.90 13.73 17.78
N ARG A 596 -19.33 14.93 17.63
CA ARG A 596 -17.87 15.15 17.75
C ARG A 596 -17.34 14.78 19.14
N LYS A 597 -18.01 15.23 20.21
CA LYS A 597 -17.61 14.92 21.60
C LYS A 597 -17.65 13.42 21.92
N ARG A 598 -18.59 12.67 21.34
CA ARG A 598 -18.63 11.20 21.44
C ARG A 598 -17.49 10.55 20.66
N ALA A 599 -17.25 10.98 19.41
CA ALA A 599 -16.18 10.42 18.59
C ALA A 599 -14.77 10.61 19.18
N SER A 600 -14.50 11.74 19.86
CA SER A 600 -13.23 11.94 20.57
C SER A 600 -13.09 11.02 21.79
N ALA A 601 -14.15 10.87 22.60
CA ALA A 601 -14.15 9.94 23.74
C ALA A 601 -13.94 8.47 23.30
N GLU A 602 -14.65 8.02 22.26
CA GLU A 602 -14.47 6.69 21.65
C GLU A 602 -13.03 6.47 21.17
N GLN A 603 -12.39 7.50 20.59
CA GLN A 603 -11.02 7.40 20.11
C GLN A 603 -10.01 7.22 21.25
N VAL A 604 -10.22 7.86 22.41
CA VAL A 604 -9.37 7.70 23.60
C VAL A 604 -9.49 6.27 24.14
N VAL A 605 -10.72 5.78 24.35
CA VAL A 605 -10.97 4.40 24.82
C VAL A 605 -10.36 3.38 23.86
N ARG A 606 -10.53 3.58 22.54
CA ARG A 606 -9.97 2.67 21.54
C ARG A 606 -8.44 2.64 21.57
N LYS A 607 -7.75 3.77 21.72
CA LYS A 607 -6.28 3.83 21.87
C LYS A 607 -5.80 3.05 23.09
N ALA A 608 -6.37 3.34 24.27
CA ALA A 608 -6.03 2.62 25.50
C ALA A 608 -6.24 1.09 25.38
N SER A 609 -7.32 0.66 24.72
CA SER A 609 -7.59 -0.77 24.49
C SER A 609 -6.56 -1.47 23.59
N TYR A 610 -5.93 -0.75 22.65
CA TYR A 610 -4.85 -1.29 21.82
C TYR A 610 -3.52 -1.32 22.57
N GLU A 611 -3.25 -0.31 23.40
CA GLU A 611 -2.03 -0.24 24.22
C GLU A 611 -1.98 -1.39 25.24
N LEU A 612 -3.09 -1.69 25.91
CA LEU A 612 -3.23 -2.86 26.80
C LEU A 612 -3.01 -4.19 26.06
N LYS A 613 -3.61 -4.36 24.87
CA LYS A 613 -3.41 -5.57 24.05
C LYS A 613 -1.97 -5.74 23.59
N ARG A 614 -1.28 -4.64 23.28
CA ARG A 614 0.14 -4.65 22.93
C ARG A 614 1.01 -5.07 24.11
N GLN A 615 0.73 -4.56 25.32
CA GLN A 615 1.45 -4.95 26.54
C GLN A 615 1.30 -6.46 26.80
N ALA A 616 0.06 -6.97 26.80
CA ALA A 616 -0.20 -8.41 27.00
C ALA A 616 0.46 -9.32 25.94
N LEU A 617 0.57 -8.87 24.68
CA LEU A 617 1.31 -9.61 23.65
C LEU A 617 2.82 -9.60 23.90
N ALA A 618 3.40 -8.46 24.25
CA ALA A 618 4.82 -8.35 24.57
C ALA A 618 5.19 -9.19 25.80
N GLU A 619 4.36 -9.18 26.85
CA GLU A 619 4.51 -10.05 28.03
C GLU A 619 4.45 -11.54 27.66
N ALA A 620 3.51 -11.94 26.80
CA ALA A 620 3.39 -13.33 26.34
C ALA A 620 4.55 -13.76 25.42
N GLU A 621 5.14 -12.84 24.65
CA GLU A 621 6.32 -13.10 23.82
C GLU A 621 7.60 -13.18 24.66
N GLN A 622 7.76 -12.32 25.67
CA GLN A 622 8.84 -12.42 26.65
C GLN A 622 8.76 -13.72 27.46
N ALA A 623 7.58 -14.06 27.99
CA ALA A 623 7.36 -15.31 28.71
C ALA A 623 7.61 -16.55 27.82
N ARG A 624 7.30 -16.47 26.52
CA ARG A 624 7.67 -17.52 25.55
C ARG A 624 9.17 -17.57 25.36
N ALA A 625 9.84 -16.45 25.09
CA ALA A 625 11.28 -16.41 24.82
C ALA A 625 12.09 -16.98 26.00
N ALA A 626 11.75 -16.58 27.23
CA ALA A 626 12.35 -17.06 28.47
C ALA A 626 12.03 -18.54 28.81
N ALA A 627 11.11 -19.18 28.09
CA ALA A 627 10.74 -20.57 28.38
C ALA A 627 11.92 -21.52 28.08
N PRO A 628 12.34 -22.35 29.05
CA PRO A 628 13.44 -23.28 28.87
C PRO A 628 13.08 -24.40 27.89
N CYS A 629 14.09 -25.04 27.31
CA CYS A 629 13.92 -26.13 26.37
C CYS A 629 13.29 -27.35 27.04
N ALA A 630 12.14 -27.80 26.55
CA ALA A 630 11.37 -28.91 27.12
C ALA A 630 12.14 -30.25 27.17
N ASP A 631 13.16 -30.44 26.33
CA ASP A 631 13.95 -31.68 26.28
C ASP A 631 15.25 -31.64 27.11
N CYS A 632 15.95 -30.50 27.18
CA CYS A 632 17.29 -30.40 27.77
C CYS A 632 17.44 -29.31 28.84
N GLY A 633 16.38 -28.57 29.16
CA GLY A 633 16.36 -27.55 30.22
C GLY A 633 17.13 -26.26 29.92
N LEU A 634 17.74 -26.11 28.73
CA LEU A 634 18.46 -24.88 28.34
C LEU A 634 17.54 -23.64 28.51
N PRO A 635 17.94 -22.60 29.27
CA PRO A 635 17.14 -21.38 29.44
C PRO A 635 17.03 -20.60 28.13
N ASP A 636 16.06 -19.66 28.09
CA ASP A 636 15.83 -18.72 26.98
C ASP A 636 15.70 -19.38 25.60
N ALA A 637 15.22 -20.61 25.56
CA ALA A 637 15.19 -21.48 24.38
C ALA A 637 13.84 -21.48 23.67
N ALA A 638 12.95 -20.53 23.95
CA ALA A 638 11.60 -20.44 23.37
C ALA A 638 10.76 -21.74 23.47
N GLY A 639 11.02 -22.57 24.49
CA GLY A 639 10.41 -23.89 24.69
C GLY A 639 11.12 -25.07 24.01
N LEU A 640 11.94 -24.87 22.97
CA LEU A 640 12.79 -25.89 22.35
C LEU A 640 14.05 -25.26 21.73
N CYS A 641 15.24 -25.65 22.22
CA CYS A 641 16.50 -25.19 21.64
C CYS A 641 16.70 -25.77 20.23
N LEU A 642 17.61 -25.16 19.46
CA LEU A 642 17.93 -25.59 18.09
C LEU A 642 18.29 -27.08 18.02
N ARG A 643 19.21 -27.55 18.87
CA ARG A 643 19.65 -28.96 18.90
C ARG A 643 18.48 -29.94 19.11
N CYS A 644 17.63 -29.68 20.10
CA CYS A 644 16.48 -30.57 20.38
C CYS A 644 15.41 -30.48 19.29
N THR A 645 15.25 -29.31 18.66
CA THR A 645 14.39 -29.13 17.46
C THR A 645 14.89 -30.00 16.30
N GLU A 646 16.19 -29.93 15.97
CA GLU A 646 16.79 -30.76 14.92
C GLU A 646 16.72 -32.25 15.25
N GLN A 647 16.97 -32.66 16.50
CA GLN A 647 16.87 -34.06 16.95
C GLN A 647 15.44 -34.62 16.86
N ARG A 648 14.43 -33.89 17.36
CA ARG A 648 13.01 -34.26 17.17
C ARG A 648 12.66 -34.34 15.69
N GLY A 649 13.23 -33.44 14.89
CA GLY A 649 13.16 -33.46 13.44
C GLY A 649 13.73 -34.75 12.84
N VAL A 650 14.93 -35.16 13.23
CA VAL A 650 15.58 -36.38 12.73
C VAL A 650 14.70 -37.61 13.00
N GLU A 651 14.21 -37.78 14.22
CA GLU A 651 13.36 -38.92 14.59
C GLU A 651 12.00 -38.93 13.85
N MET A 652 11.39 -37.77 13.60
CA MET A 652 10.19 -37.69 12.76
C MET A 652 10.47 -38.09 11.31
N ALA A 653 11.51 -37.51 10.71
CA ALA A 653 11.87 -37.78 9.32
C ALA A 653 12.33 -39.24 9.10
N LEU A 654 13.03 -39.82 10.08
CA LEU A 654 13.44 -41.22 10.07
C LEU A 654 12.24 -42.16 10.08
N ARG A 655 11.26 -41.91 10.96
CA ARG A 655 10.01 -42.68 11.04
C ARG A 655 9.25 -42.66 9.70
N ASP A 656 9.19 -41.51 9.03
CA ASP A 656 8.56 -41.41 7.72
C ASP A 656 9.41 -42.04 6.61
N ALA A 657 10.74 -41.95 6.66
CA ALA A 657 11.63 -42.65 5.75
C ALA A 657 11.49 -44.18 5.86
N VAL A 658 11.29 -44.73 7.06
CA VAL A 658 11.02 -46.16 7.27
C VAL A 658 9.66 -46.54 6.69
N ARG A 659 8.60 -45.76 6.97
CA ARG A 659 7.26 -45.96 6.36
C ARG A 659 7.32 -46.03 4.83
N TYR A 660 7.98 -45.07 4.18
CA TYR A 660 8.09 -45.04 2.72
C TYR A 660 8.93 -46.19 2.14
N ALA A 661 9.85 -46.80 2.90
CA ALA A 661 10.56 -48.00 2.47
C ALA A 661 9.69 -49.28 2.52
N LEU A 662 8.78 -49.35 3.48
CA LEU A 662 8.01 -50.56 3.80
C LEU A 662 6.64 -50.60 3.13
N VAL A 663 6.10 -49.46 2.69
CA VAL A 663 4.74 -49.33 2.14
C VAL A 663 4.44 -50.22 0.91
N LEU A 664 5.46 -50.77 0.25
CA LEU A 664 5.33 -51.71 -0.88
C LEU A 664 5.85 -53.13 -0.57
N ARG A 665 6.20 -53.41 0.69
CA ARG A 665 6.86 -54.65 1.13
C ARG A 665 6.21 -55.31 2.35
N PHE A 666 5.34 -54.59 3.06
CA PHE A 666 4.63 -55.14 4.22
C PHE A 666 3.48 -56.06 3.77
N ASP A 667 3.21 -57.08 4.57
CA ASP A 667 2.02 -57.92 4.42
C ASP A 667 1.01 -57.51 5.51
N PRO A 668 -0.21 -57.05 5.16
CA PRO A 668 -1.26 -56.76 6.14
C PRO A 668 -1.62 -57.95 7.04
N GLY A 669 -1.45 -59.19 6.57
CA GLY A 669 -1.74 -60.42 7.30
C GLY A 669 -0.64 -60.83 8.28
N ASP A 670 0.63 -60.52 8.00
CA ASP A 670 1.76 -60.84 8.89
C ASP A 670 2.18 -59.63 9.75
N VAL A 671 1.49 -59.48 10.88
CA VAL A 671 1.78 -58.48 11.92
C VAL A 671 3.16 -58.69 12.55
N THR A 672 3.66 -59.93 12.58
CA THR A 672 4.95 -60.31 13.18
C THR A 672 6.12 -59.95 12.27
N GLY A 673 6.14 -60.44 11.03
CA GLY A 673 7.16 -60.10 10.04
C GLY A 673 7.13 -58.62 9.64
N THR A 674 5.95 -57.99 9.54
CA THR A 674 5.86 -56.53 9.32
C THR A 674 6.56 -55.73 10.43
N ARG A 675 6.56 -56.22 11.68
CA ARG A 675 7.29 -55.59 12.79
C ARG A 675 8.79 -55.84 12.72
N ALA A 676 9.21 -57.06 12.38
CA ALA A 676 10.62 -57.39 12.17
C ALA A 676 11.21 -56.53 11.04
N LEU A 677 10.56 -56.52 9.86
CA LEU A 677 10.93 -55.63 8.74
C LEU A 677 11.00 -54.16 9.14
N TRP A 678 10.09 -53.71 10.03
CA TRP A 678 10.13 -52.35 10.55
C TRP A 678 11.38 -52.11 11.39
N GLN A 679 11.66 -52.97 12.36
CA GLN A 679 12.83 -52.86 13.25
C GLN A 679 14.13 -52.92 12.46
N ASP A 680 14.26 -53.87 11.53
CA ASP A 680 15.42 -54.02 10.66
C ASP A 680 15.64 -52.78 9.78
N CYS A 681 14.57 -52.25 9.18
CA CYS A 681 14.64 -51.05 8.34
C CYS A 681 14.97 -49.80 9.16
N GLU A 682 14.43 -49.68 10.38
CA GLU A 682 14.71 -48.58 11.31
C GLU A 682 16.17 -48.62 11.80
N GLN A 683 16.67 -49.80 12.17
CA GLN A 683 18.06 -50.03 12.59
C GLN A 683 19.05 -49.77 11.45
N ALA A 684 18.81 -50.33 10.26
CA ALA A 684 19.65 -50.08 9.09
C ALA A 684 19.65 -48.60 8.68
N THR A 685 18.50 -47.93 8.78
CA THR A 685 18.42 -46.48 8.50
C THR A 685 19.16 -45.65 9.55
N ARG A 686 19.10 -46.02 10.84
CA ARG A 686 19.90 -45.36 11.89
C ARG A 686 21.40 -45.61 11.72
N ALA A 687 21.83 -46.83 11.38
CA ALA A 687 23.24 -47.16 11.19
C ALA A 687 23.88 -46.31 10.08
N VAL A 688 23.22 -46.21 8.92
CA VAL A 688 23.69 -45.37 7.79
C VAL A 688 23.71 -43.88 8.17
N LEU A 689 22.76 -43.41 8.99
CA LEU A 689 22.78 -42.02 9.46
C LEU A 689 23.92 -41.78 10.46
N ALA A 690 24.12 -42.69 11.42
CA ALA A 690 25.18 -42.60 12.43
C ALA A 690 26.57 -42.55 11.77
N GLU A 691 26.88 -43.50 10.87
CA GLU A 691 28.14 -43.54 10.12
C GLU A 691 28.46 -42.20 9.43
N ARG A 692 27.44 -41.55 8.85
CA ARG A 692 27.60 -40.24 8.19
C ARG A 692 27.76 -39.08 9.15
N LEU A 693 27.17 -39.15 10.35
CA LEU A 693 27.36 -38.14 11.38
C LEU A 693 28.73 -38.27 12.05
N ASP A 694 29.21 -39.50 12.24
CA ASP A 694 30.53 -39.75 12.82
C ASP A 694 31.64 -39.33 11.85
N GLN A 695 31.49 -39.58 10.54
CA GLN A 695 32.38 -39.01 9.50
C GLN A 695 32.43 -37.47 9.53
N LEU A 696 31.33 -36.79 9.88
CA LEU A 696 31.32 -35.33 10.02
C LEU A 696 32.00 -34.87 11.32
N ARG A 697 31.87 -35.62 12.42
CA ARG A 697 32.62 -35.36 13.67
C ARG A 697 34.12 -35.54 13.48
N GLU A 698 34.53 -36.60 12.78
CA GLU A 698 35.94 -36.86 12.43
C GLU A 698 36.54 -35.76 11.55
N GLN A 699 35.72 -35.11 10.71
CA GLN A 699 36.10 -33.92 9.93
C GLN A 699 36.15 -32.62 10.75
N GLY A 700 35.82 -32.65 12.04
CA GLY A 700 35.87 -31.50 12.94
C GLY A 700 34.69 -30.52 12.82
N HIS A 701 33.56 -30.92 12.23
CA HIS A 701 32.35 -30.08 12.20
C HIS A 701 31.74 -29.94 13.61
N ASP A 702 31.18 -28.76 13.92
CA ASP A 702 30.54 -28.53 15.22
C ASP A 702 29.22 -29.31 15.38
N GLU A 703 28.82 -29.60 16.62
CA GLU A 703 27.62 -30.41 16.90
C GLU A 703 26.30 -29.78 16.42
N ALA A 704 26.22 -28.46 16.20
CA ALA A 704 25.04 -27.83 15.62
C ALA A 704 24.98 -28.03 14.09
N ALA A 705 26.12 -27.90 13.41
CA ALA A 705 26.29 -28.23 12.00
C ALA A 705 26.05 -29.73 11.73
N VAL A 706 26.55 -30.62 12.61
CA VAL A 706 26.27 -32.06 12.57
C VAL A 706 24.77 -32.35 12.75
N ALA A 707 24.10 -31.73 13.74
CA ALA A 707 22.66 -31.92 13.95
C ALA A 707 21.82 -31.45 12.75
N PHE A 708 22.08 -30.24 12.23
CA PHE A 708 21.40 -29.69 11.06
C PHE A 708 21.64 -30.54 9.80
N THR A 709 22.88 -30.97 9.58
CA THR A 709 23.23 -31.83 8.43
C THR A 709 22.56 -33.20 8.56
N GLY A 710 22.50 -33.77 9.77
CA GLY A 710 21.77 -35.01 10.05
C GLY A 710 20.29 -34.92 9.71
N ARG A 711 19.62 -33.82 10.10
CA ARG A 711 18.23 -33.53 9.69
C ARG A 711 18.10 -33.49 8.17
N ARG A 712 18.98 -32.77 7.46
CA ARG A 712 18.95 -32.68 5.99
C ARG A 712 19.13 -34.04 5.31
N LEU A 713 20.10 -34.83 5.76
CA LEU A 713 20.39 -36.16 5.20
C LEU A 713 19.19 -37.12 5.33
N ILE A 714 18.51 -37.14 6.48
CA ILE A 714 17.36 -38.02 6.68
C ILE A 714 16.10 -37.52 5.96
N GLU A 715 15.92 -36.20 5.78
CA GLU A 715 14.87 -35.66 4.93
C GLU A 715 15.10 -36.00 3.45
N ASP A 716 16.33 -35.88 2.95
CA ASP A 716 16.67 -36.27 1.57
C ASP A 716 16.50 -37.79 1.35
N LEU A 717 16.72 -38.62 2.37
CA LEU A 717 16.43 -40.05 2.31
C LEU A 717 14.91 -40.32 2.34
N ARG A 718 14.16 -39.67 3.23
CA ARG A 718 12.68 -39.70 3.30
C ARG A 718 12.08 -39.37 1.93
N ASP A 719 12.52 -38.28 1.33
CA ASP A 719 11.96 -37.77 0.08
C ASP A 719 12.38 -38.61 -1.13
N ARG A 720 13.59 -39.19 -1.14
CA ARG A 720 13.98 -40.21 -2.12
C ARG A 720 13.09 -41.46 -2.02
N ARG A 721 12.84 -41.97 -0.81
CA ARG A 721 11.97 -43.14 -0.58
C ARG A 721 10.51 -42.83 -0.96
N ARG A 722 9.97 -41.66 -0.61
CA ARG A 722 8.63 -41.20 -1.05
C ARG A 722 8.52 -41.16 -2.57
N ARG A 723 9.52 -40.59 -3.27
CA ARG A 723 9.54 -40.55 -4.74
C ARG A 723 9.58 -41.95 -5.35
N ALA A 724 10.42 -42.85 -4.83
CA ALA A 724 10.48 -44.23 -5.30
C ALA A 724 9.13 -44.98 -5.13
N ALA A 725 8.48 -44.82 -3.98
CA ALA A 725 7.16 -45.39 -3.73
C ALA A 725 6.10 -44.84 -4.71
N LEU A 726 6.06 -43.52 -4.94
CA LEU A 726 5.14 -42.89 -5.89
C LEU A 726 5.38 -43.31 -7.34
N VAL A 727 6.65 -43.46 -7.76
CA VAL A 727 6.98 -43.96 -9.11
C VAL A 727 6.45 -45.38 -9.29
N ARG A 728 6.63 -46.26 -8.29
CA ARG A 728 6.16 -47.65 -8.38
C ARG A 728 4.64 -47.77 -8.32
N LEU A 729 3.96 -46.96 -7.49
CA LEU A 729 2.49 -46.89 -7.46
C LEU A 729 1.91 -46.27 -8.74
N GLY A 730 2.63 -45.34 -9.38
CA GLY A 730 2.26 -44.78 -10.67
C GLY A 730 2.32 -45.76 -11.85
N GLN A 731 2.93 -46.93 -11.67
CA GLN A 731 2.95 -48.04 -12.63
C GLN A 731 1.76 -49.02 -12.43
N HIS A 732 0.91 -48.80 -11.43
CA HIS A 732 -0.28 -49.62 -11.21
C HIS A 732 -1.34 -49.36 -12.30
N GLU A 733 -2.08 -50.40 -12.71
CA GLU A 733 -3.01 -50.34 -13.84
C GLU A 733 -4.07 -49.24 -13.72
N GLU A 734 -4.60 -49.00 -12.50
CA GLU A 734 -5.55 -47.91 -12.23
C GLU A 734 -4.92 -46.53 -12.47
N ALA A 735 -3.66 -46.33 -12.06
CA ALA A 735 -2.94 -45.08 -12.24
C ALA A 735 -2.62 -44.83 -13.73
N GLU A 736 -2.30 -45.88 -14.48
CA GLU A 736 -2.17 -45.80 -15.93
C GLU A 736 -3.50 -45.55 -16.65
N HIS A 737 -4.58 -46.21 -16.22
CA HIS A 737 -5.91 -46.01 -16.79
C HIS A 737 -6.37 -44.56 -16.59
N ALA A 738 -6.21 -44.02 -15.37
CA ALA A 738 -6.47 -42.62 -15.07
C ALA A 738 -5.60 -41.67 -15.93
N ALA A 739 -4.32 -41.99 -16.14
CA ALA A 739 -3.43 -41.24 -17.02
C ALA A 739 -3.91 -41.25 -18.48
N ARG A 740 -4.28 -42.42 -19.03
CA ARG A 740 -4.83 -42.56 -20.38
C ARG A 740 -6.13 -41.77 -20.55
N MET A 741 -7.04 -41.85 -19.58
CA MET A 741 -8.32 -41.13 -19.61
C MET A 741 -8.13 -39.61 -19.51
N ALA A 742 -7.25 -39.13 -18.65
CA ALA A 742 -6.93 -37.71 -18.52
C ALA A 742 -6.24 -37.16 -19.78
N ALA A 743 -5.29 -37.90 -20.35
CA ALA A 743 -4.64 -37.53 -21.61
C ALA A 743 -5.65 -37.48 -22.78
N ALA A 744 -6.56 -38.46 -22.88
CA ALA A 744 -7.61 -38.46 -23.89
C ALA A 744 -8.60 -37.29 -23.72
N ALA A 745 -8.99 -36.98 -22.48
CA ALA A 745 -9.85 -35.83 -22.18
C ALA A 745 -9.16 -34.49 -22.47
N ALA A 746 -7.87 -34.35 -22.14
CA ALA A 746 -7.08 -33.18 -22.49
C ALA A 746 -6.94 -33.04 -24.02
N ARG A 747 -6.67 -34.12 -24.74
CA ARG A 747 -6.54 -34.12 -26.22
C ARG A 747 -7.82 -33.64 -26.90
N ARG A 748 -8.99 -34.07 -26.42
CA ARG A 748 -10.30 -33.59 -26.93
C ARG A 748 -10.55 -32.09 -26.72
N LYS A 749 -9.84 -31.44 -25.79
CA LYS A 749 -9.94 -29.99 -25.54
C LYS A 749 -8.96 -29.15 -26.38
N GLN A 750 -8.00 -29.78 -27.07
CA GLN A 750 -7.01 -29.05 -27.86
C GLN A 750 -7.57 -28.67 -29.23
N ARG A 751 -7.66 -27.36 -29.50
CA ARG A 751 -8.06 -26.82 -30.81
C ARG A 751 -7.02 -27.06 -31.91
N GLN A 752 -5.74 -27.21 -31.54
CA GLN A 752 -4.63 -27.49 -32.45
C GLN A 752 -3.78 -28.65 -31.88
N PRO A 753 -4.21 -29.92 -32.05
CA PRO A 753 -3.61 -31.07 -31.36
C PRO A 753 -2.18 -31.43 -31.83
N HIS A 754 -1.66 -30.77 -32.87
CA HIS A 754 -0.35 -31.04 -33.45
C HIS A 754 0.79 -30.20 -32.87
N THR A 755 0.49 -29.09 -32.15
CA THR A 755 1.52 -28.21 -31.58
C THR A 755 2.27 -28.89 -30.44
N VAL A 756 3.51 -28.45 -30.18
CA VAL A 756 4.33 -28.97 -29.07
C VAL A 756 3.63 -28.71 -27.73
N GLU A 757 3.10 -27.49 -27.54
CA GLU A 757 2.35 -27.10 -26.34
C GLU A 757 1.12 -27.98 -26.09
N ALA A 758 0.36 -28.33 -27.13
CA ALA A 758 -0.78 -29.23 -27.01
C ALA A 758 -0.36 -30.66 -26.61
N ARG A 759 0.76 -31.17 -27.14
CA ARG A 759 1.32 -32.48 -26.77
C ARG A 759 1.82 -32.49 -25.33
N ASP A 760 2.50 -31.44 -24.91
CA ASP A 760 3.02 -31.31 -23.54
C ASP A 760 1.89 -31.13 -22.52
N ALA A 761 0.85 -30.35 -22.84
CA ALA A 761 -0.35 -30.24 -22.01
C ALA A 761 -1.09 -31.59 -21.86
N VAL A 762 -1.16 -32.39 -22.92
CA VAL A 762 -1.73 -33.75 -22.87
C VAL A 762 -0.86 -34.69 -22.01
N ARG A 763 0.47 -34.62 -22.13
CA ARG A 763 1.41 -35.40 -21.31
C ARG A 763 1.28 -35.05 -19.83
N ALA A 764 1.32 -33.75 -19.51
CA ALA A 764 1.19 -33.22 -18.16
C ALA A 764 -0.16 -33.58 -17.51
N ALA A 765 -1.26 -33.56 -18.27
CA ALA A 765 -2.56 -33.99 -17.78
C ALA A 765 -2.59 -35.49 -17.39
N GLY A 766 -1.96 -36.35 -18.20
CA GLY A 766 -1.80 -37.77 -17.90
C GLY A 766 -0.88 -38.03 -16.69
N GLU A 767 0.26 -37.35 -16.62
CA GLU A 767 1.20 -37.44 -15.49
C GLU A 767 0.59 -36.94 -14.18
N ALA A 768 -0.16 -35.84 -14.19
CA ALA A 768 -0.86 -35.33 -13.02
C ALA A 768 -1.97 -36.29 -12.54
N ALA A 769 -2.69 -36.95 -13.46
CA ALA A 769 -3.68 -37.97 -13.10
C ALA A 769 -3.03 -39.22 -12.50
N ARG A 770 -1.93 -39.71 -13.08
CA ARG A 770 -1.11 -40.79 -12.52
C ARG A 770 -0.63 -40.44 -11.10
N GLY A 771 -0.12 -39.22 -10.91
CA GLY A 771 0.36 -38.71 -9.64
C GLY A 771 -0.72 -38.72 -8.56
N ARG A 772 -1.92 -38.20 -8.85
CA ARG A 772 -3.05 -38.20 -7.89
C ARG A 772 -3.47 -39.61 -7.46
N VAL A 773 -3.55 -40.57 -8.40
CA VAL A 773 -3.89 -41.96 -8.06
C VAL A 773 -2.78 -42.61 -7.22
N ALA A 774 -1.51 -42.40 -7.59
CA ALA A 774 -0.37 -42.90 -6.80
C ALA A 774 -0.32 -42.30 -5.39
N GLU A 775 -0.64 -41.01 -5.21
CA GLU A 775 -0.71 -40.37 -3.90
C GLU A 775 -1.90 -40.87 -3.05
N ARG A 776 -3.05 -41.18 -3.68
CA ARG A 776 -4.21 -41.81 -3.00
C ARG A 776 -3.81 -43.19 -2.45
N TRP A 777 -3.29 -44.07 -3.29
CA TRP A 777 -2.81 -45.40 -2.92
C TRP A 777 -1.70 -45.34 -1.85
N LEU A 778 -0.77 -44.39 -1.95
CA LEU A 778 0.26 -44.18 -0.94
C LEU A 778 -0.37 -43.84 0.42
N GLY A 779 -1.39 -42.99 0.45
CA GLY A 779 -2.13 -42.65 1.67
C GLY A 779 -2.84 -43.85 2.30
N GLU A 780 -3.53 -44.65 1.47
CA GLU A 780 -4.24 -45.87 1.89
C GLU A 780 -3.28 -46.92 2.48
N LEU A 781 -2.19 -47.25 1.77
CA LEU A 781 -1.19 -48.22 2.22
C LEU A 781 -0.43 -47.73 3.47
N LEU A 782 -0.16 -46.43 3.61
CA LEU A 782 0.43 -45.87 4.84
C LEU A 782 -0.52 -45.92 6.04
N ALA A 783 -1.84 -45.86 5.80
CA ALA A 783 -2.84 -46.04 6.85
C ALA A 783 -2.89 -47.52 7.29
N GLN A 784 -2.91 -48.45 6.33
CA GLN A 784 -2.86 -49.89 6.61
C GLN A 784 -1.59 -50.29 7.37
N LEU A 785 -0.40 -49.90 6.88
CA LEU A 785 0.88 -50.15 7.55
C LEU A 785 0.90 -49.62 8.99
N ARG A 786 0.29 -48.45 9.24
CA ARG A 786 0.16 -47.88 10.58
C ARG A 786 -0.71 -48.75 11.49
N VAL A 787 -1.83 -49.26 10.97
CA VAL A 787 -2.72 -50.18 11.70
C VAL A 787 -1.98 -51.48 12.02
N THR A 788 -1.42 -52.16 11.03
CA THR A 788 -0.67 -53.43 11.20
C THR A 788 0.48 -53.28 12.23
N TYR A 789 1.28 -52.21 12.13
CA TYR A 789 2.33 -51.93 13.12
C TYR A 789 1.78 -51.63 14.52
N SER A 790 0.64 -50.93 14.62
CA SER A 790 0.02 -50.61 15.92
C SER A 790 -0.60 -51.84 16.60
N LEU A 791 -1.21 -52.76 15.83
CA LEU A 791 -1.74 -54.03 16.33
C LEU A 791 -0.62 -54.96 16.84
N GLY A 792 0.58 -54.87 16.26
CA GLY A 792 1.75 -55.55 16.76
C GLY A 792 2.33 -54.93 18.05
N LYS A 793 1.95 -53.71 18.41
CA LYS A 793 2.51 -53.05 19.58
C LYS A 793 1.87 -53.61 20.84
N ALA A 794 2.59 -54.48 21.54
CA ALA A 794 2.22 -54.89 22.90
C ALA A 794 1.94 -53.63 23.74
N ALA A 795 0.91 -53.70 24.59
CA ALA A 795 0.50 -52.57 25.43
C ALA A 795 1.74 -52.00 26.16
N PRO A 796 1.91 -50.67 26.19
CA PRO A 796 3.10 -50.09 26.79
C PRO A 796 3.13 -50.47 28.28
N VAL A 797 4.08 -51.35 28.64
CA VAL A 797 4.48 -51.49 30.03
C VAL A 797 4.86 -50.08 30.49
N VAL A 798 4.12 -49.58 31.49
CA VAL A 798 4.33 -48.25 32.06
C VAL A 798 5.74 -48.23 32.65
N ARG A 799 6.69 -47.70 31.87
CA ARG A 799 8.02 -47.37 32.38
C ARG A 799 7.87 -46.16 33.29
N THR A 800 7.63 -46.44 34.56
CA THR A 800 7.85 -45.48 35.64
C THR A 800 9.25 -44.91 35.50
N GLY A 801 9.37 -43.58 35.62
CA GLY A 801 10.52 -42.84 35.13
C GLY A 801 11.84 -43.26 35.77
N SER A 802 12.76 -43.80 34.98
CA SER A 802 14.12 -44.16 35.39
C SER A 802 15.05 -42.93 35.57
N HIS A 803 14.52 -41.86 36.17
CA HIS A 803 15.25 -40.64 36.56
C HIS A 803 14.83 -40.14 37.95
N GLN A 804 14.58 -41.08 38.88
CA GLN A 804 14.62 -40.83 40.31
C GLN A 804 15.41 -41.95 41.01
N VAL A 805 16.74 -41.85 40.94
CA VAL A 805 17.65 -42.53 41.88
C VAL A 805 18.63 -41.47 42.38
N LEU A 806 18.29 -40.84 43.49
CA LEU A 806 19.28 -40.23 44.37
C LEU A 806 19.88 -41.35 45.25
N PRO A 807 21.19 -41.35 45.53
CA PRO A 807 21.81 -42.40 46.31
C PRO A 807 21.49 -42.25 47.81
N ALA A 808 21.04 -43.33 48.43
CA ALA A 808 20.92 -43.42 49.88
C ALA A 808 21.99 -44.38 50.42
N SER A 809 22.98 -43.85 51.14
CA SER A 809 23.93 -44.65 51.92
C SER A 809 24.72 -43.82 52.95
N ALA A 810 24.17 -43.66 54.17
CA ALA A 810 24.90 -43.54 55.45
C ALA A 810 23.96 -43.33 56.68
N VAL A 811 23.40 -44.44 57.19
CA VAL A 811 23.40 -44.92 58.60
C VAL A 811 24.08 -44.03 59.69
N PRO A 812 23.70 -44.01 61.01
CA PRO A 812 22.58 -44.64 61.77
C PRO A 812 21.72 -43.64 62.63
N PRO A 813 20.68 -44.11 63.38
CA PRO A 813 19.82 -43.26 64.23
C PRO A 813 20.25 -43.20 65.72
N LEU A 814 19.71 -42.21 66.45
CA LEU A 814 19.60 -42.19 67.93
C LEU A 814 18.18 -41.76 68.37
N PRO A 815 17.75 -42.10 69.61
CA PRO A 815 16.36 -42.41 69.88
C PRO A 815 15.64 -41.42 70.82
N GLN A 816 14.36 -41.73 71.06
CA GLN A 816 13.59 -41.48 72.30
C GLN A 816 13.68 -40.10 72.96
N ASP A 817 12.57 -39.38 72.89
CA ASP A 817 11.76 -38.92 74.03
C ASP A 817 10.58 -38.14 73.43
N ALA A 818 9.39 -38.03 74.00
CA ALA A 818 8.62 -38.68 75.05
C ALA A 818 7.23 -37.99 74.95
N ASP A 819 6.24 -38.43 75.70
CA ASP A 819 5.07 -37.66 76.15
C ASP A 819 4.45 -36.61 75.17
N GLY A 820 3.32 -36.86 74.52
CA GLY A 820 2.12 -37.49 75.09
C GLY A 820 1.10 -36.43 75.50
N ALA A 821 -0.17 -36.68 75.16
CA ALA A 821 -1.34 -35.84 75.49
C ALA A 821 -1.31 -34.42 74.86
N VAL A 822 -2.42 -33.88 74.35
CA VAL A 822 -3.71 -33.73 75.02
C VAL A 822 -4.83 -33.69 73.98
N ARG A 823 -5.90 -34.43 74.28
CA ARG A 823 -7.32 -34.22 73.96
C ARG A 823 -7.66 -33.50 72.63
N GLU A 824 -8.28 -34.17 71.67
CA GLU A 824 -9.72 -34.51 71.71
C GLU A 824 -10.60 -33.25 71.70
N LEU A 825 -11.25 -32.98 70.56
CA LEU A 825 -12.69 -32.72 70.42
C LEU A 825 -13.02 -32.09 69.05
N VAL A 826 -13.88 -32.79 68.30
CA VAL A 826 -15.11 -32.28 67.69
C VAL A 826 -15.05 -30.93 66.95
N ASN A 827 -15.24 -31.02 65.62
CA ASN A 827 -15.82 -30.04 64.70
C ASN A 827 -15.24 -28.60 64.68
N THR A 828 -14.54 -28.28 63.60
CA THR A 828 -14.99 -27.22 62.68
C THR A 828 -14.59 -27.58 61.25
#